data_AF-A0A672TBD9-F1
#
_entry.id   AF-A0A672TBD9-F1
#
_cell.length_a   1.000
_cell.length_b   1.000
_cell.length_c   1.000
_cell.angle_alpha   90.00
_cell.angle_beta   90.00
_cell.angle_gamma   90.00
#
_symmetry.space_group_name_H-M   'P 1'
#
loop_
_entity.id
_entity.type
_entity.pdbx_description
1 polymer ?
#
loop_
_entity_poly.entity_id
_entity_poly.type
_entity_poly.pdbx_seq_one_letter_code
_entity_poly.pdbx_strand_id
1 'polypeptide(L)'
;MPSRCYEHKQYRNGLKFCKQILSNQKFAEHGETLAMKGLTLNCLGRKEEAYDLVRRGLRNDLKSHVCWHVYGLLQRSDKKYDEAIKCYRNALKWDKDNLQILRDLSLLQIQMRDLEGYRETRYQLLQLRPAQRASWIGYAIAYHLLEDYEMAAKIVEEFRKTQQTSPDKVDYEYSELLLYQNQLLREAGLNKEALDHLTNFEKQICDKLAVEETRGELLLKLDRAGEATEVYHRLLERNPENWSYYQGLEKALKPKSVEEKQKIYEDAWVKYPKGLVPRRLPLNFLTGEKFRECLDRYLRMNFSKGCPPVFTTLKSLCHQKDKVAIIEELVVGYEKSLRTCKMFNQNDDGKTEAPTTLLWVQYFLAQHFNHIGKQTLAFEYINTAIESTPTLIELFLIKAKIYKHAGNIREAARWMDEAQALDTADRFINSKCAKYLLKAGLIKEAEEMCSKFTREGTSAVENLNEMQCMWFQTECALAYKSLNKYGEALKKCHEIERHFVEITDDQFDFHTYCMRKMTLRSYVDLLNLEDVLRMHPFYFKAARTAIEIYLSLHDNPLSDDNKESQLFLHKILPSHLIKRLKDSTIKGLVTFEKIKSLEVTVSLYCWLLFGVSTGFLYQTISESRSLSAVSLVIHLTFLLYAAAKMMVFLDPSSEGMAAELATSLNESLTGRTIKTCTEVLQALRDGSLGSQQEKILESYRASCHGIYPYALAFMPPSYQDNSAVTTNGDLSPCDHEDMPNEM
;
A
#
# COMPACT_ATOMS: atom_id res chain seq x y z
N MET A 1 30.09 -3.27 -38.80
CA MET A 1 28.82 -3.50 -39.52
C MET A 1 27.78 -4.19 -38.64
N PRO A 2 28.05 -5.35 -37.99
CA PRO A 2 27.04 -6.01 -37.12
C PRO A 2 26.61 -5.17 -35.90
N SER A 3 27.54 -4.45 -35.27
CA SER A 3 27.27 -3.56 -34.13
C SER A 3 26.28 -2.44 -34.47
N ARG A 4 26.47 -1.73 -35.58
CA ARG A 4 25.53 -0.70 -36.07
C ARG A 4 24.14 -1.25 -36.36
N CYS A 5 24.03 -2.46 -36.91
CA CYS A 5 22.73 -3.10 -37.13
C CYS A 5 22.02 -3.38 -35.81
N TYR A 6 22.75 -3.77 -34.77
CA TYR A 6 22.19 -3.97 -33.43
C TYR A 6 21.71 -2.64 -32.81
N GLU A 7 22.52 -1.58 -32.89
CA GLU A 7 22.17 -0.23 -32.40
C GLU A 7 20.88 0.30 -33.05
N HIS A 8 20.70 0.07 -34.35
CA HIS A 8 19.48 0.45 -35.09
C HIS A 8 18.35 -0.59 -35.04
N LYS A 9 18.45 -1.62 -34.18
CA LYS A 9 17.46 -2.71 -34.03
C LYS A 9 17.16 -3.49 -35.33
N GLN A 10 18.08 -3.47 -36.31
CA GLN A 10 17.98 -4.18 -37.58
C GLN A 10 18.52 -5.62 -37.45
N TYR A 11 17.92 -6.41 -36.55
CA TYR A 11 18.45 -7.71 -36.12
C TYR A 11 18.63 -8.72 -37.27
N ARG A 12 17.67 -8.80 -38.21
CA ARG A 12 17.75 -9.72 -39.37
C ARG A 12 18.93 -9.43 -40.28
N ASN A 13 19.25 -8.15 -40.50
CA ASN A 13 20.40 -7.74 -41.30
C ASN A 13 21.71 -8.01 -40.55
N GLY A 14 21.74 -7.72 -39.24
CA GLY A 14 22.86 -8.04 -38.36
C GLY A 14 23.25 -9.53 -38.43
N LEU A 15 22.27 -10.43 -38.37
CA LEU A 15 22.51 -11.87 -38.49
C LEU A 15 23.08 -12.28 -39.85
N LYS A 16 22.65 -11.66 -40.95
CA LYS A 16 23.20 -11.92 -42.28
C LYS A 16 24.68 -11.54 -42.35
N PHE A 17 25.04 -10.36 -41.83
CA PHE A 17 26.44 -9.92 -41.79
C PHE A 17 27.29 -10.81 -40.89
N CYS A 18 26.79 -11.22 -39.71
CA CYS A 18 27.50 -12.18 -38.87
C CYS A 18 27.71 -13.52 -39.59
N LYS A 19 26.70 -14.02 -40.31
CA LYS A 19 26.82 -15.27 -41.08
C LYS A 19 27.86 -15.15 -42.19
N GLN A 20 27.95 -14.02 -42.88
CA GLN A 20 28.97 -13.79 -43.90
C GLN A 20 30.39 -13.89 -43.31
N ILE A 21 30.63 -13.23 -42.18
CA ILE A 21 31.94 -13.27 -41.50
C ILE A 21 32.29 -14.69 -41.04
N LEU A 22 31.35 -15.37 -40.37
CA LEU A 22 31.55 -16.72 -39.83
C LEU A 22 31.59 -17.81 -40.91
N SER A 23 31.13 -17.52 -42.14
CA SER A 23 31.19 -18.47 -43.26
C SER A 23 32.60 -18.64 -43.82
N ASN A 24 33.49 -17.68 -43.58
CA ASN A 24 34.90 -17.79 -43.91
C ASN A 24 35.61 -18.66 -42.86
N GLN A 25 36.21 -19.78 -43.28
CA GLN A 25 36.91 -20.73 -42.38
C GLN A 25 37.96 -20.07 -41.49
N LYS A 26 38.60 -18.97 -41.94
CA LYS A 26 39.59 -18.23 -41.14
C LYS A 26 38.99 -17.52 -39.92
N PHE A 27 37.70 -17.19 -39.96
CA PHE A 27 36.99 -16.42 -38.92
C PHE A 27 35.78 -17.18 -38.36
N ALA A 28 35.67 -18.48 -38.63
CA ALA A 28 34.54 -19.30 -38.21
C ALA A 28 34.33 -19.32 -36.69
N GLU A 29 35.42 -19.23 -35.92
CA GLU A 29 35.43 -19.19 -34.46
C GLU A 29 35.80 -17.80 -33.90
N HIS A 30 35.65 -16.73 -34.70
CA HIS A 30 35.95 -15.37 -34.28
C HIS A 30 35.05 -14.92 -33.10
N GLY A 31 35.67 -14.68 -31.94
CA GLY A 31 35.00 -14.50 -30.66
C GLY A 31 33.94 -13.38 -30.64
N GLU A 32 34.31 -12.18 -31.08
CA GLU A 32 33.42 -11.02 -31.04
C GLU A 32 32.22 -11.18 -31.99
N THR A 33 32.42 -11.82 -33.14
CA THR A 33 31.33 -12.06 -34.10
C THR A 33 30.35 -13.10 -33.59
N LEU A 34 30.84 -14.15 -32.91
CA LEU A 34 30.00 -15.12 -32.22
C LEU A 34 29.18 -14.45 -31.11
N ALA A 35 29.81 -13.59 -30.31
CA ALA A 35 29.13 -12.85 -29.25
C ALA A 35 28.03 -11.92 -29.82
N MET A 36 28.35 -11.11 -30.84
CA MET A 36 27.36 -10.22 -31.49
C MET A 36 26.21 -10.98 -32.14
N LYS A 37 26.47 -12.15 -32.74
CA LYS A 37 25.43 -13.04 -33.26
C LYS A 37 24.52 -13.53 -32.14
N GLY A 38 25.09 -13.97 -31.02
CA GLY A 38 24.33 -14.42 -29.85
C GLY A 38 23.45 -13.32 -29.28
N LEU A 39 23.98 -12.11 -29.07
CA LEU A 39 23.20 -10.95 -28.60
C LEU A 39 22.00 -10.65 -29.50
N THR A 40 22.22 -10.68 -30.81
CA THR A 40 21.17 -10.44 -31.81
C THR A 40 20.10 -11.53 -31.77
N LEU A 41 20.46 -12.78 -31.52
CA LEU A 41 19.52 -13.89 -31.36
C LEU A 41 18.69 -13.78 -30.07
N ASN A 42 19.28 -13.27 -28.99
CA ASN A 42 18.55 -13.01 -27.74
C ASN A 42 17.39 -12.03 -27.95
N CYS A 43 17.64 -10.94 -28.69
CA CYS A 43 16.60 -9.96 -29.04
C CYS A 43 15.50 -10.52 -29.96
N LEU A 44 15.73 -11.66 -30.63
CA LEU A 44 14.74 -12.38 -31.42
C LEU A 44 14.04 -13.51 -30.64
N GLY A 45 14.30 -13.64 -29.34
CA GLY A 45 13.67 -14.62 -28.45
C GLY A 45 14.38 -15.97 -28.33
N ARG A 46 15.53 -16.18 -29.02
CA ARG A 46 16.27 -17.45 -29.00
C ARG A 46 17.36 -17.42 -27.91
N LYS A 47 16.94 -17.49 -26.64
CA LYS A 47 17.82 -17.30 -25.47
C LYS A 47 18.90 -18.37 -25.32
N GLU A 48 18.54 -19.65 -25.40
CA GLU A 48 19.51 -20.76 -25.19
C GLU A 48 20.67 -20.72 -26.18
N GLU A 49 20.37 -20.52 -27.47
CA GLU A 49 21.37 -20.37 -28.51
C GLU A 49 22.22 -19.12 -28.35
N ALA A 50 21.62 -18.02 -27.86
CA ALA A 50 22.35 -16.80 -27.56
C ALA A 50 23.42 -17.05 -26.48
N TYR A 51 23.06 -17.74 -25.39
CA TYR A 51 23.99 -18.05 -24.31
C TYR A 51 25.14 -18.96 -24.76
N ASP A 52 24.86 -19.99 -25.57
CA ASP A 52 25.91 -20.88 -26.07
C ASP A 52 26.90 -20.10 -26.94
N LEU A 53 26.41 -19.32 -27.91
CA LEU A 53 27.25 -18.54 -28.82
C LEU A 53 28.05 -17.46 -28.11
N VAL A 54 27.47 -16.75 -27.13
CA VAL A 54 28.20 -15.73 -26.36
C VAL A 54 29.27 -16.37 -25.47
N ARG A 55 28.97 -17.49 -24.81
CA ARG A 55 29.96 -18.21 -23.98
C ARG A 55 31.11 -18.78 -24.82
N ARG A 56 30.81 -19.32 -26.00
CA ARG A 56 31.81 -19.78 -26.96
C ARG A 56 32.65 -18.62 -27.50
N GLY A 57 32.01 -17.52 -27.87
CA GLY A 57 32.69 -16.30 -28.33
C GLY A 57 33.65 -15.75 -27.28
N LEU A 58 33.22 -15.71 -26.02
CA LEU A 58 34.05 -15.29 -24.89
C LEU A 58 35.20 -16.27 -24.60
N ARG A 59 34.98 -17.59 -24.75
CA ARG A 59 36.04 -18.60 -24.59
C ARG A 59 37.14 -18.44 -25.64
N ASN A 60 36.76 -18.08 -26.86
CA ASN A 60 37.70 -17.87 -27.96
C ASN A 60 38.47 -16.54 -27.84
N ASP A 61 37.90 -15.55 -27.14
CA ASP A 61 38.59 -14.29 -26.85
C ASP A 61 38.23 -13.73 -25.46
N LEU A 62 39.03 -14.12 -24.46
CA LEU A 62 38.87 -13.70 -23.06
C LEU A 62 39.35 -12.26 -22.79
N LYS A 63 40.10 -11.67 -23.72
CA LYS A 63 40.70 -10.33 -23.58
C LYS A 63 39.90 -9.25 -24.32
N SER A 64 38.90 -9.63 -25.12
CA SER A 64 38.03 -8.67 -25.78
C SER A 64 37.04 -8.02 -24.80
N HIS A 65 37.06 -6.69 -24.73
CA HIS A 65 36.06 -5.91 -24.02
C HIS A 65 34.66 -6.09 -24.64
N VAL A 66 34.57 -6.33 -25.96
CA VAL A 66 33.29 -6.53 -26.67
C VAL A 66 32.63 -7.83 -26.22
N CYS A 67 33.37 -8.94 -26.14
CA CYS A 67 32.84 -10.21 -25.67
C CYS A 67 32.28 -10.12 -24.24
N TRP A 68 33.02 -9.47 -23.34
CA TRP A 68 32.58 -9.25 -21.95
C TRP A 68 31.39 -8.29 -21.87
N HIS A 69 31.39 -7.19 -22.63
CA HIS A 69 30.27 -6.24 -22.67
C HIS A 69 28.99 -6.90 -23.18
N VAL A 70 29.08 -7.65 -24.28
CA VAL A 70 27.94 -8.42 -24.83
C VAL A 70 27.42 -9.45 -23.84
N TYR A 71 28.31 -10.15 -23.13
CA TYR A 71 27.88 -11.09 -22.09
C TYR A 71 27.17 -10.39 -20.93
N GLY A 72 27.65 -9.21 -20.52
CA GLY A 72 26.96 -8.38 -19.53
C GLY A 72 25.59 -7.89 -20.01
N LEU A 73 25.46 -7.47 -21.26
CA LEU A 73 24.17 -7.07 -21.86
C LEU A 73 23.15 -8.23 -21.86
N LEU A 74 23.61 -9.45 -22.14
CA LEU A 74 22.78 -10.65 -22.09
C LEU A 74 22.28 -10.93 -20.68
N GLN A 75 23.18 -10.92 -19.68
CA GLN A 75 22.82 -11.12 -18.27
C GLN A 75 21.87 -10.03 -17.75
N ARG A 76 22.09 -8.77 -18.17
CA ARG A 76 21.21 -7.64 -17.87
C ARG A 76 19.80 -7.86 -18.41
N SER A 77 19.66 -8.39 -19.64
CA SER A 77 18.34 -8.67 -20.23
C SER A 77 17.53 -9.73 -19.48
N ASP A 78 18.22 -10.59 -18.72
CA ASP A 78 17.62 -11.58 -17.83
C ASP A 78 17.55 -11.12 -16.37
N LYS A 79 17.74 -9.81 -16.12
CA LYS A 79 17.65 -9.17 -14.79
C LYS A 79 18.66 -9.75 -13.77
N LYS A 80 19.79 -10.31 -14.25
CA LYS A 80 20.89 -10.81 -13.42
C LYS A 80 21.95 -9.72 -13.27
N TYR A 81 21.61 -8.66 -12.54
CA TYR A 81 22.42 -7.44 -12.47
C TYR A 81 23.81 -7.68 -11.86
N ASP A 82 23.94 -8.50 -10.81
CA ASP A 82 25.24 -8.84 -10.20
C ASP A 82 26.22 -9.47 -11.21
N GLU A 83 25.73 -10.42 -12.01
CA GLU A 83 26.56 -11.09 -13.03
C GLU A 83 26.91 -10.13 -14.16
N ALA A 84 26.00 -9.23 -14.54
CA ALA A 84 26.27 -8.20 -15.53
C ALA A 84 27.33 -7.19 -15.04
N ILE A 85 27.31 -6.79 -13.76
CA ILE A 85 28.34 -5.93 -13.15
C ILE A 85 29.72 -6.59 -13.24
N LYS A 86 29.83 -7.88 -12.91
CA LYS A 86 31.10 -8.64 -13.05
C LYS A 86 31.61 -8.62 -14.48
N CYS A 87 30.72 -8.80 -15.45
CA CYS A 87 31.06 -8.76 -16.87
C CYS A 87 31.58 -7.38 -17.30
N TYR A 88 30.90 -6.29 -16.89
CA TYR A 88 31.33 -4.93 -17.22
C TYR A 88 32.66 -4.55 -16.54
N ARG A 89 32.87 -4.94 -15.27
CA ARG A 89 34.16 -4.76 -14.60
C ARG A 89 35.28 -5.50 -15.33
N ASN A 90 35.03 -6.71 -15.85
CA ASN A 90 36.02 -7.43 -16.67
C ASN A 90 36.25 -6.78 -18.04
N ALA A 91 35.22 -6.23 -18.68
CA ALA A 91 35.36 -5.51 -19.93
C ALA A 91 36.24 -4.25 -19.75
N LEU A 92 36.03 -3.50 -18.67
CA LEU A 92 36.80 -2.29 -18.33
C LEU A 92 38.27 -2.60 -17.97
N LYS A 93 38.65 -3.84 -17.65
CA LYS A 93 40.08 -4.19 -17.48
C LYS A 93 40.85 -4.07 -18.80
N TRP A 94 40.18 -4.31 -19.92
CA TRP A 94 40.79 -4.30 -21.25
C TRP A 94 40.57 -2.98 -22.01
N ASP A 95 39.47 -2.28 -21.71
CA ASP A 95 39.19 -0.94 -22.24
C ASP A 95 38.61 -0.04 -21.11
N LYS A 96 39.52 0.61 -20.37
CA LYS A 96 39.19 1.36 -19.14
C LYS A 96 38.35 2.60 -19.39
N ASP A 97 38.54 3.26 -20.54
CA ASP A 97 37.94 4.55 -20.85
C ASP A 97 36.71 4.42 -21.75
N ASN A 98 36.16 3.20 -21.87
CA ASN A 98 34.98 2.96 -22.68
C ASN A 98 33.73 3.59 -22.03
N LEU A 99 33.33 4.74 -22.56
CA LEU A 99 32.19 5.52 -22.08
C LEU A 99 30.87 4.73 -22.05
N GLN A 100 30.65 3.84 -23.01
CA GLN A 100 29.43 3.05 -23.07
C GLN A 100 29.37 2.05 -21.91
N ILE A 101 30.47 1.35 -21.66
CA ILE A 101 30.56 0.33 -20.60
C ILE A 101 30.51 1.00 -19.23
N LEU A 102 31.22 2.12 -19.03
CA LEU A 102 31.15 2.90 -17.79
C LEU A 102 29.71 3.40 -17.52
N ARG A 103 29.02 3.88 -18.56
CA ARG A 103 27.61 4.27 -18.41
C ARG A 103 26.75 3.07 -18.04
N ASP A 104 26.82 1.97 -18.78
CA ASP A 104 26.03 0.76 -18.49
C ASP A 104 26.33 0.21 -17.07
N LEU A 105 27.58 0.24 -16.62
CA LEU A 105 27.99 -0.12 -15.27
C LEU A 105 27.35 0.79 -14.23
N SER A 106 27.41 2.11 -14.42
CA SER A 106 26.83 3.07 -13.47
C SER A 106 25.32 2.84 -13.28
N LEU A 107 24.59 2.47 -14.34
CA LEU A 107 23.15 2.17 -14.24
C LEU A 107 22.90 0.90 -13.40
N LEU A 108 23.73 -0.12 -13.55
CA LEU A 108 23.61 -1.33 -12.74
C LEU A 108 23.99 -1.09 -11.28
N GLN A 109 25.01 -0.27 -11.03
CA GLN A 109 25.45 0.02 -9.66
C GLN A 109 24.38 0.76 -8.88
N ILE A 110 23.74 1.77 -9.47
CA ILE A 110 22.65 2.48 -8.78
C ILE A 110 21.39 1.61 -8.62
N GLN A 111 21.08 0.73 -9.59
CA GLN A 111 20.01 -0.26 -9.46
C GLN A 111 20.25 -1.19 -8.26
N MET A 112 21.50 -1.60 -8.04
CA MET A 112 21.91 -2.47 -6.92
C MET A 112 22.26 -1.70 -5.64
N ARG A 113 22.14 -0.36 -5.63
CA ARG A 113 22.58 0.53 -4.55
C ARG A 113 24.05 0.33 -4.13
N ASP A 114 24.92 -0.02 -5.08
CA ASP A 114 26.38 0.07 -4.94
C ASP A 114 26.79 1.56 -5.11
N LEU A 115 26.49 2.37 -4.09
CA LEU A 115 26.63 3.84 -4.13
C LEU A 115 28.10 4.27 -4.27
N GLU A 116 29.02 3.59 -3.61
CA GLU A 116 30.46 3.87 -3.72
C GLU A 116 30.99 3.56 -5.13
N GLY A 117 30.68 2.37 -5.65
CA GLY A 117 31.05 2.03 -7.02
C GLY A 117 30.40 2.97 -8.05
N TYR A 118 29.16 3.40 -7.79
CA TYR A 118 28.46 4.38 -8.61
C TYR A 118 29.17 5.75 -8.60
N ARG A 119 29.57 6.24 -7.43
CA ARG A 119 30.33 7.49 -7.26
C ARG A 119 31.65 7.46 -8.04
N GLU A 120 32.43 6.39 -7.90
CA GLU A 120 33.70 6.23 -8.64
C GLU A 120 33.48 6.23 -10.15
N THR A 121 32.50 5.47 -10.64
CA THR A 121 32.19 5.36 -12.07
C THR A 121 31.68 6.69 -12.63
N ARG A 122 30.87 7.43 -11.86
CA ARG A 122 30.39 8.77 -12.24
C ARG A 122 31.49 9.81 -12.24
N TYR A 123 32.43 9.72 -11.31
CA TYR A 123 33.63 10.57 -11.32
C TYR A 123 34.46 10.34 -12.58
N GLN A 124 34.72 9.07 -12.94
CA GLN A 124 35.44 8.73 -14.18
C GLN A 124 34.72 9.26 -15.43
N LEU A 125 33.39 9.13 -15.50
CA LEU A 125 32.58 9.69 -16.60
C LEU A 125 32.66 11.22 -16.67
N LEU A 126 32.72 11.90 -15.52
CA LEU A 126 32.91 13.35 -15.45
C LEU A 126 34.29 13.78 -15.94
N GLN A 127 35.36 13.08 -15.55
CA GLN A 127 36.72 13.35 -16.03
C GLN A 127 36.85 13.15 -17.54
N LEU A 128 36.26 12.08 -18.08
CA LEU A 128 36.33 11.78 -19.52
C LEU A 128 35.44 12.72 -20.36
N ARG A 129 34.28 13.14 -19.84
CA ARG A 129 33.30 13.98 -20.56
C ARG A 129 32.71 15.07 -19.65
N PRO A 130 33.47 16.12 -19.32
CA PRO A 130 33.00 17.21 -18.48
C PRO A 130 31.98 18.12 -19.18
N ALA A 131 31.93 18.13 -20.51
CA ALA A 131 30.94 18.91 -21.26
C ALA A 131 29.51 18.32 -21.20
N GLN A 132 29.35 17.07 -20.76
CA GLN A 132 28.05 16.42 -20.71
C GLN A 132 27.36 16.69 -19.37
N ARG A 133 26.15 17.28 -19.43
CA ARG A 133 25.30 17.56 -18.26
C ARG A 133 25.08 16.33 -17.38
N ALA A 134 24.81 15.18 -17.99
CA ALA A 134 24.56 13.92 -17.29
C ALA A 134 25.74 13.46 -16.41
N SER A 135 26.97 13.84 -16.75
CA SER A 135 28.14 13.49 -15.94
C SER A 135 28.16 14.25 -14.61
N TRP A 136 27.87 15.56 -14.65
CA TRP A 136 27.77 16.41 -13.46
C TRP A 136 26.64 15.95 -12.53
N ILE A 137 25.47 15.74 -13.12
CA ILE A 137 24.25 15.34 -12.38
C ILE A 137 24.43 13.95 -11.75
N GLY A 138 24.93 12.99 -12.52
CA GLY A 138 25.16 11.65 -12.01
C GLY A 138 26.14 11.64 -10.84
N TYR A 139 27.16 12.51 -10.88
CA TYR A 139 28.13 12.67 -9.79
C TYR A 139 27.54 13.38 -8.57
N ALA A 140 26.76 14.45 -8.78
CA ALA A 140 26.05 15.14 -7.69
C ALA A 140 25.04 14.22 -6.97
N ILE A 141 24.29 13.40 -7.73
CA ILE A 141 23.34 12.42 -7.15
C ILE A 141 24.09 11.34 -6.39
N ALA A 142 25.27 10.91 -6.85
CA ALA A 142 26.05 9.91 -6.12
C ALA A 142 26.41 10.38 -4.70
N TYR A 143 26.85 11.64 -4.54
CA TYR A 143 27.11 12.21 -3.21
C TYR A 143 25.84 12.48 -2.41
N HIS A 144 24.76 12.91 -3.07
CA HIS A 144 23.47 13.09 -2.42
C HIS A 144 22.98 11.78 -1.78
N LEU A 145 23.04 10.66 -2.51
CA LEU A 145 22.62 9.35 -1.99
C LEU A 145 23.56 8.81 -0.91
N LEU A 146 24.80 9.30 -0.84
CA LEU A 146 25.75 9.02 0.24
C LEU A 146 25.59 9.99 1.43
N GLU A 147 24.57 10.86 1.41
CA GLU A 147 24.29 11.87 2.43
C GLU A 147 25.42 12.90 2.63
N ASP A 148 26.34 13.01 1.67
CA ASP A 148 27.36 14.08 1.62
C ASP A 148 26.77 15.28 0.87
N TYR A 149 25.88 15.99 1.58
CA TYR A 149 25.12 17.11 1.03
C TYR A 149 26.02 18.31 0.69
N GLU A 150 27.10 18.52 1.44
CA GLU A 150 28.03 19.62 1.18
C GLU A 150 28.73 19.46 -0.18
N MET A 151 29.25 18.26 -0.46
CA MET A 151 29.92 17.99 -1.73
C MET A 151 28.91 17.99 -2.88
N ALA A 152 27.72 17.40 -2.68
CA ALA A 152 26.65 17.44 -3.67
C ALA A 152 26.26 18.89 -4.04
N ALA A 153 26.09 19.77 -3.05
CA ALA A 153 25.77 21.17 -3.25
C ALA A 153 26.87 21.93 -3.99
N LYS A 154 28.15 21.67 -3.66
CA LYS A 154 29.31 22.26 -4.37
C LYS A 154 29.34 21.85 -5.85
N ILE A 155 29.14 20.57 -6.16
CA ILE A 155 29.11 20.07 -7.54
C ILE A 155 27.96 20.70 -8.33
N VAL A 156 26.76 20.79 -7.74
CA VAL A 156 25.60 21.41 -8.40
C VAL A 156 25.82 22.91 -8.60
N GLU A 157 26.42 23.62 -7.65
CA GLU A 157 26.76 25.04 -7.77
C GLU A 157 27.76 25.29 -8.91
N GLU A 158 28.82 24.49 -9.00
CA GLU A 158 29.78 24.55 -10.10
C GLU A 158 29.11 24.27 -11.45
N PHE A 159 28.30 23.21 -11.52
CA PHE A 159 27.55 22.88 -12.71
C PHE A 159 26.59 24.01 -13.11
N ARG A 160 25.87 24.62 -12.16
CA ARG A 160 24.98 25.75 -12.41
C ARG A 160 25.75 26.93 -13.03
N LYS A 161 26.95 27.25 -12.55
CA LYS A 161 27.80 28.31 -13.13
C LYS A 161 28.17 28.05 -14.60
N THR A 162 28.23 26.78 -15.02
CA THR A 162 28.47 26.44 -16.44
C THR A 162 27.23 26.61 -17.31
N GLN A 163 26.02 26.61 -16.72
CA GLN A 163 24.78 26.84 -17.45
C GLN A 163 24.59 28.35 -17.65
N GLN A 164 24.80 28.83 -18.88
CA GLN A 164 24.43 30.20 -19.24
C GLN A 164 22.96 30.22 -19.66
N THR A 165 22.11 30.79 -18.82
CA THR A 165 20.69 31.01 -19.13
C THR A 165 20.39 32.50 -19.02
N SER A 166 19.62 33.03 -19.96
CA SER A 166 19.12 34.41 -19.87
C SER A 166 18.25 34.54 -18.61
N PRO A 167 18.46 35.55 -17.75
CA PRO A 167 17.70 35.70 -16.51
C PRO A 167 16.19 35.90 -16.75
N ASP A 168 15.80 36.27 -17.97
CA ASP A 168 14.41 36.54 -18.34
C ASP A 168 13.69 35.33 -18.96
N LYS A 169 14.40 34.25 -19.31
CA LYS A 169 13.80 33.03 -19.84
C LYS A 169 13.69 31.97 -18.76
N VAL A 170 12.46 31.61 -18.42
CA VAL A 170 12.19 30.47 -17.55
C VAL A 170 12.32 29.18 -18.36
N ASP A 171 13.37 28.40 -18.09
CA ASP A 171 13.55 27.05 -18.62
C ASP A 171 13.19 26.03 -17.55
N TYR A 172 12.38 25.03 -17.92
CA TYR A 172 11.92 24.00 -17.00
C TYR A 172 13.08 23.16 -16.45
N GLU A 173 14.02 22.76 -17.33
CA GLU A 173 15.17 21.94 -16.94
C GLU A 173 16.08 22.68 -15.93
N TYR A 174 16.24 23.99 -16.13
CA TYR A 174 17.01 24.84 -15.22
C TYR A 174 16.27 25.13 -13.92
N SER A 175 14.95 25.35 -13.99
CA SER A 175 14.08 25.50 -12.83
C SER A 175 14.15 24.27 -11.90
N GLU A 176 14.09 23.05 -12.45
CA GLU A 176 14.23 21.82 -11.66
C GLU A 176 15.63 21.68 -11.04
N LEU A 177 16.69 22.05 -11.76
CA LEU A 177 18.05 22.04 -11.23
C LEU A 177 18.18 22.98 -10.02
N LEU A 178 17.59 24.18 -10.09
CA LEU A 178 17.58 25.15 -8.98
C LEU A 178 16.84 24.61 -7.76
N LEU A 179 15.67 23.99 -7.97
CA LEU A 179 14.91 23.41 -6.87
C LEU A 179 15.62 22.19 -6.27
N TYR A 180 16.31 21.39 -7.09
CA TYR A 180 17.16 20.29 -6.61
C TYR A 180 18.35 20.80 -5.78
N GLN A 181 19.01 21.87 -6.23
CA GLN A 181 20.05 22.52 -5.44
C GLN A 181 19.51 23.01 -4.10
N ASN A 182 18.31 23.61 -4.10
CA ASN A 182 17.66 24.06 -2.88
C ASN A 182 17.32 22.91 -1.93
N GLN A 183 16.85 21.78 -2.46
CA GLN A 183 16.62 20.56 -1.69
C GLN A 183 17.90 20.08 -0.99
N LEU A 184 19.03 20.03 -1.69
CA LEU A 184 20.31 19.66 -1.08
C LEU A 184 20.69 20.57 0.10
N LEU A 185 20.51 21.89 -0.05
CA LEU A 185 20.78 22.85 1.03
C LEU A 185 19.84 22.63 2.24
N ARG A 186 18.59 22.26 1.99
CA ARG A 186 17.60 21.97 3.03
C ARG A 186 17.93 20.69 3.78
N GLU A 187 18.32 19.63 3.07
CA GLU A 187 18.72 18.35 3.66
C GLU A 187 20.04 18.48 4.44
N ALA A 188 20.96 19.33 3.97
CA ALA A 188 22.16 19.73 4.72
C ALA A 188 21.87 20.53 6.00
N GLY A 189 20.62 20.98 6.22
CA GLY A 189 20.25 21.84 7.35
C GLY A 189 20.64 23.32 7.19
N LEU A 190 21.16 23.73 6.02
CA LEU A 190 21.56 25.11 5.69
C LEU A 190 20.34 25.98 5.33
N ASN A 191 19.41 26.11 6.27
CA ASN A 191 18.10 26.75 6.04
C ASN A 191 18.19 28.22 5.61
N LYS A 192 19.18 28.98 6.11
CA LYS A 192 19.38 30.39 5.73
C LYS A 192 19.83 30.51 4.27
N GLU A 193 20.87 29.75 3.90
CA GLU A 193 21.38 29.72 2.53
C GLU A 193 20.33 29.22 1.55
N ALA A 194 19.53 28.22 1.94
CA ALA A 194 18.41 27.75 1.14
C ALA A 194 17.36 28.85 0.90
N LEU A 195 17.05 29.69 1.89
CA LEU A 195 16.08 30.78 1.73
C LEU A 195 16.62 31.89 0.83
N ASP A 196 17.89 32.25 1.00
CA ASP A 196 18.56 33.25 0.17
C ASP A 196 18.67 32.77 -1.28
N HIS A 197 19.07 31.52 -1.49
CA HIS A 197 19.09 30.86 -2.81
C HIS A 197 17.71 30.90 -3.46
N LEU A 198 16.66 30.50 -2.74
CA LEU A 198 15.29 30.47 -3.27
C LEU A 198 14.82 31.87 -3.69
N THR A 199 15.13 32.89 -2.90
CA THR A 199 14.76 34.29 -3.17
C THR A 199 15.52 34.86 -4.36
N ASN A 200 16.82 34.55 -4.48
CA ASN A 200 17.66 35.01 -5.58
C ASN A 200 17.21 34.43 -6.94
N PHE A 201 16.79 33.17 -6.96
CA PHE A 201 16.45 32.45 -8.19
C PHE A 201 14.96 32.31 -8.47
N GLU A 202 14.08 32.83 -7.62
CA GLU A 202 12.62 32.72 -7.74
C GLU A 202 12.08 33.06 -9.13
N LYS A 203 12.61 34.10 -9.77
CA LYS A 203 12.17 34.55 -11.11
C LYS A 203 12.43 33.51 -12.20
N GLN A 204 13.45 32.67 -12.02
CA GLN A 204 13.88 31.64 -12.97
C GLN A 204 13.24 30.27 -12.69
N ILE A 205 12.47 30.14 -11.59
CA ILE A 205 11.79 28.91 -11.21
C ILE A 205 10.33 28.96 -11.69
N CYS A 206 9.91 28.01 -12.53
CA CYS A 206 8.53 27.95 -13.01
C CYS A 206 7.55 27.35 -11.99
N ASP A 207 8.01 26.39 -11.17
CA ASP A 207 7.18 25.73 -10.16
C ASP A 207 6.99 26.63 -8.93
N LYS A 208 6.03 27.54 -9.05
CA LYS A 208 5.70 28.51 -7.98
C LYS A 208 5.11 27.85 -6.75
N LEU A 209 4.51 26.66 -6.87
CA LEU A 209 3.99 25.94 -5.73
C LEU A 209 5.15 25.46 -4.85
N ALA A 210 6.13 24.77 -5.44
CA ALA A 210 7.31 24.32 -4.71
C ALA A 210 8.08 25.49 -4.08
N VAL A 211 8.16 26.64 -4.75
CA VAL A 211 8.77 27.86 -4.18
C VAL A 211 8.03 28.30 -2.92
N GLU A 212 6.70 28.52 -2.98
CA GLU A 212 5.95 29.02 -1.82
C GLU A 212 5.90 28.00 -0.68
N GLU A 213 5.73 26.70 -0.96
CA GLU A 213 5.76 25.65 0.08
C GLU A 213 7.13 25.56 0.76
N THR A 214 8.20 25.57 -0.03
CA THR A 214 9.57 25.55 0.49
C THR A 214 9.89 26.81 1.30
N ARG A 215 9.46 27.97 0.80
CA ARG A 215 9.61 29.26 1.50
C ARG A 215 8.89 29.25 2.84
N GLY A 216 7.65 28.77 2.89
CA GLY A 216 6.88 28.64 4.13
C GLY A 216 7.58 27.75 5.17
N GLU A 217 8.08 26.59 4.73
CA GLU A 217 8.82 25.67 5.60
C GLU A 217 10.13 26.28 6.12
N LEU A 218 10.91 26.92 5.24
CA LEU A 218 12.18 27.57 5.61
C LEU A 218 11.97 28.73 6.59
N LEU A 219 10.95 29.57 6.37
CA LEU A 219 10.64 30.68 7.27
C LEU A 219 10.20 30.19 8.65
N LEU A 220 9.44 29.08 8.73
CA LEU A 220 9.11 28.43 10.00
C LEU A 220 10.35 27.89 10.70
N LYS A 221 11.26 27.22 9.98
CA LYS A 221 12.53 26.70 10.53
C LYS A 221 13.46 27.81 11.05
N LEU A 222 13.36 29.01 10.48
CA LEU A 222 14.14 30.18 10.89
C LEU A 222 13.42 31.08 11.91
N ASP A 223 12.28 30.63 12.44
CA ASP A 223 11.42 31.39 13.38
C ASP A 223 10.97 32.78 12.86
N ARG A 224 10.92 32.98 11.53
CA ARG A 224 10.41 34.19 10.88
C ARG A 224 8.89 34.12 10.70
N ALA A 225 8.18 34.12 11.83
CA ALA A 225 6.73 33.88 11.90
C ALA A 225 5.88 34.85 11.07
N GLY A 226 6.23 36.15 11.04
CA GLY A 226 5.48 37.17 10.31
C GLY A 226 5.43 36.89 8.81
N GLU A 227 6.58 36.67 8.19
CA GLU A 227 6.68 36.35 6.76
C GLU A 227 6.11 34.98 6.42
N ALA A 228 6.28 33.98 7.31
CA ALA A 228 5.69 32.67 7.12
C ALA A 228 4.15 32.75 7.04
N THR A 229 3.54 33.61 7.87
CA THR A 229 2.09 33.83 7.89
C THR A 229 1.58 34.35 6.54
N GLU A 230 2.27 35.32 5.95
CA GLU A 230 1.91 35.86 4.62
C GLU A 230 2.00 34.80 3.52
N VAL A 231 3.06 33.98 3.55
CA VAL A 231 3.26 32.87 2.60
C VAL A 231 2.14 31.84 2.72
N TYR A 232 1.79 31.41 3.93
CA TYR A 232 0.69 30.47 4.13
C TYR A 232 -0.67 31.05 3.75
N HIS A 233 -0.90 32.36 3.91
CA HIS A 233 -2.09 33.00 3.37
C HIS A 233 -2.14 32.95 1.84
N ARG A 234 -1.02 33.18 1.14
CA ARG A 234 -0.94 33.02 -0.34
C ARG A 234 -1.15 31.57 -0.77
N LEU A 235 -0.61 30.60 -0.03
CA LEU A 235 -0.83 29.17 -0.27
C LEU A 235 -2.29 28.78 -0.08
N LEU A 236 -2.97 29.31 0.94
CA LEU A 236 -4.40 29.11 1.16
C LEU A 236 -5.25 29.77 0.07
N GLU A 237 -4.87 30.95 -0.43
CA GLU A 237 -5.53 31.55 -1.60
C GLU A 237 -5.40 30.68 -2.85
N ARG A 238 -4.25 30.02 -3.02
CA ARG A 238 -4.03 29.09 -4.12
C ARG A 238 -4.85 27.81 -3.96
N ASN A 239 -4.87 27.21 -2.78
CA ASN A 239 -5.65 26.00 -2.50
C ASN A 239 -6.13 25.95 -1.02
N PRO A 240 -7.39 26.35 -0.75
CA PRO A 240 -7.99 26.31 0.58
C PRO A 240 -8.29 24.89 1.11
N GLU A 241 -8.14 23.84 0.30
CA GLU A 241 -8.46 22.47 0.71
C GLU A 241 -7.22 21.69 1.19
N ASN A 242 -6.03 22.30 1.20
CA ASN A 242 -4.83 21.64 1.72
C ASN A 242 -4.70 21.82 3.24
N TRP A 243 -4.69 20.70 3.97
CA TRP A 243 -4.62 20.70 5.44
C TRP A 243 -3.25 21.19 5.95
N SER A 244 -2.18 20.95 5.19
CA SER A 244 -0.82 21.33 5.62
C SER A 244 -0.66 22.84 5.74
N TYR A 245 -1.39 23.64 4.96
CA TYR A 245 -1.29 25.09 4.99
C TYR A 245 -1.92 25.68 6.25
N TYR A 246 -3.05 25.12 6.71
CA TYR A 246 -3.62 25.48 8.01
C TYR A 246 -2.68 25.12 9.15
N GLN A 247 -2.07 23.93 9.10
CA GLN A 247 -1.07 23.52 10.09
C GLN A 247 0.18 24.41 10.08
N GLY A 248 0.63 24.83 8.89
CA GLY A 248 1.73 25.79 8.73
C GLY A 248 1.38 27.16 9.30
N LEU A 249 0.16 27.64 9.05
CA LEU A 249 -0.36 28.90 9.58
C LEU A 249 -0.50 28.85 11.12
N GLU A 250 -0.98 27.75 11.68
CA GLU A 250 -1.02 27.52 13.13
C GLU A 250 0.39 27.56 13.74
N LYS A 251 1.38 26.94 13.09
CA LYS A 251 2.79 26.96 13.53
C LYS A 251 3.40 28.35 13.45
N ALA A 252 3.02 29.16 12.45
CA ALA A 252 3.49 30.53 12.30
C ALA A 252 2.89 31.46 13.37
N LEU A 253 1.55 31.43 13.54
CA LEU A 253 0.83 32.31 14.46
C LEU A 253 0.97 31.91 15.93
N LYS A 254 1.28 30.63 16.23
CA LYS A 254 1.43 30.08 17.58
C LYS A 254 0.28 30.51 18.54
N PRO A 255 -1.00 30.21 18.21
CA PRO A 255 -2.15 30.63 19.01
C PRO A 255 -2.09 30.06 20.43
N LYS A 256 -2.33 30.89 21.45
CA LYS A 256 -2.23 30.50 22.86
C LYS A 256 -3.53 29.88 23.38
N SER A 257 -4.66 30.34 22.87
CA SER A 257 -6.00 29.91 23.26
C SER A 257 -6.70 29.11 22.15
N VAL A 258 -7.69 28.30 22.54
CA VAL A 258 -8.52 27.55 21.57
C VAL A 258 -9.34 28.53 20.73
N GLU A 259 -9.72 29.67 21.31
CA GLU A 259 -10.44 30.77 20.67
C GLU A 259 -9.62 31.42 19.56
N GLU A 260 -8.36 31.77 19.83
CA GLU A 260 -7.44 32.31 18.81
C GLU A 260 -7.23 31.31 17.68
N LYS A 261 -7.09 30.03 18.03
CA LYS A 261 -6.94 28.96 17.05
C LYS A 261 -8.19 28.82 16.18
N GLN A 262 -9.38 28.85 16.79
CA GLN A 262 -10.66 28.81 16.09
C GLN A 262 -10.80 29.99 15.12
N LYS A 263 -10.41 31.21 15.56
CA LYS A 263 -10.51 32.42 14.75
C LYS A 263 -9.80 32.31 13.39
N ILE A 264 -8.65 31.62 13.31
CA ILE A 264 -7.94 31.37 12.03
C ILE A 264 -8.87 30.68 11.02
N TYR A 265 -9.62 29.68 11.49
CA TYR A 265 -10.55 28.92 10.65
C TYR A 265 -11.83 29.70 10.35
N GLU A 266 -12.25 30.57 11.26
CA GLU A 266 -13.36 31.48 11.01
C GLU A 266 -12.99 32.52 9.94
N ASP A 267 -11.82 33.14 10.02
CA ASP A 267 -11.37 34.06 8.97
C ASP A 267 -11.29 33.33 7.61
N ALA A 268 -10.86 32.06 7.61
CA ALA A 268 -10.84 31.22 6.42
C ALA A 268 -12.23 30.83 5.90
N TRP A 269 -13.22 30.52 6.76
CA TRP A 269 -14.57 30.15 6.29
C TRP A 269 -15.32 31.35 5.70
N VAL A 270 -14.90 32.59 6.03
CA VAL A 270 -15.53 33.83 5.54
C VAL A 270 -14.95 34.13 4.18
N LYS A 271 -13.61 34.01 4.08
CA LYS A 271 -12.88 34.20 2.83
C LYS A 271 -13.17 33.12 1.81
N TYR A 272 -13.38 31.87 2.26
CA TYR A 272 -13.67 30.71 1.42
C TYR A 272 -14.97 30.01 1.84
N PRO A 273 -16.16 30.58 1.56
CA PRO A 273 -17.43 30.05 2.05
C PRO A 273 -17.73 28.61 1.61
N LYS A 274 -17.26 28.24 0.41
CA LYS A 274 -17.40 26.90 -0.18
C LYS A 274 -16.37 25.88 0.35
N GLY A 275 -15.34 26.33 1.06
CA GLY A 275 -14.26 25.47 1.51
C GLY A 275 -14.72 24.53 2.63
N LEU A 276 -14.45 23.23 2.48
CA LEU A 276 -14.92 22.23 3.44
C LEU A 276 -13.91 22.03 4.57
N VAL A 277 -12.62 22.09 4.24
CA VAL A 277 -11.50 21.92 5.18
C VAL A 277 -11.54 22.92 6.34
N PRO A 278 -11.67 24.24 6.13
CA PRO A 278 -11.70 25.19 7.25
C PRO A 278 -12.90 25.00 8.19
N ARG A 279 -13.99 24.37 7.72
CA ARG A 279 -15.14 24.01 8.59
C ARG A 279 -14.93 22.67 9.30
N ARG A 280 -14.19 21.75 8.68
CA ARG A 280 -13.96 20.39 9.19
C ARG A 280 -12.83 20.34 10.23
N LEU A 281 -11.73 21.06 10.02
CA LEU A 281 -10.53 20.99 10.88
C LEU A 281 -10.80 21.44 12.34
N PRO A 282 -11.58 22.51 12.62
CA PRO A 282 -11.92 22.90 13.99
C PRO A 282 -12.52 21.78 14.83
N LEU A 283 -13.33 20.91 14.21
CA LEU A 283 -13.98 19.79 14.89
C LEU A 283 -13.01 18.78 15.52
N ASN A 284 -11.74 18.77 15.09
CA ASN A 284 -10.72 17.90 15.68
C ASN A 284 -10.34 18.36 17.10
N PHE A 285 -10.24 19.67 17.36
CA PHE A 285 -9.74 20.21 18.64
C PHE A 285 -10.81 20.88 19.51
N LEU A 286 -11.94 21.32 18.95
CA LEU A 286 -13.04 21.88 19.74
C LEU A 286 -13.69 20.82 20.65
N THR A 287 -14.21 21.28 21.80
CA THR A 287 -14.93 20.46 22.80
C THR A 287 -16.13 21.24 23.39
N GLY A 288 -17.03 20.55 24.09
CA GLY A 288 -18.19 21.16 24.76
C GLY A 288 -19.19 21.83 23.82
N GLU A 289 -19.79 22.94 24.28
CA GLU A 289 -20.82 23.67 23.52
C GLU A 289 -20.31 24.27 22.22
N LYS A 290 -19.06 24.77 22.18
CA LYS A 290 -18.47 25.29 20.94
C LYS A 290 -18.32 24.21 19.88
N PHE A 291 -18.00 22.98 20.28
CA PHE A 291 -17.98 21.84 19.37
C PHE A 291 -19.38 21.55 18.84
N ARG A 292 -20.41 21.54 19.71
CA ARG A 292 -21.81 21.33 19.34
C ARG A 292 -22.29 22.35 18.32
N GLU A 293 -22.01 23.64 18.54
CA GLU A 293 -22.37 24.73 17.62
C GLU A 293 -21.69 24.60 16.25
N CYS A 294 -20.37 24.38 16.23
CA CYS A 294 -19.64 24.23 14.96
C CYS A 294 -20.06 22.96 14.21
N LEU A 295 -20.30 21.87 14.93
CA LEU A 295 -20.78 20.61 14.36
C LEU A 295 -22.20 20.77 13.78
N ASP A 296 -23.10 21.45 14.47
CA ASP A 296 -24.46 21.71 14.02
C ASP A 296 -24.47 22.45 12.67
N ARG A 297 -23.71 23.55 12.57
CA ARG A 297 -23.54 24.29 11.30
C ARG A 297 -22.95 23.41 10.20
N TYR A 298 -21.95 22.58 10.52
CA TYR A 298 -21.31 21.69 9.56
C TYR A 298 -22.28 20.62 9.04
N LEU A 299 -23.03 19.97 9.94
CA LEU A 299 -23.96 18.91 9.59
C LEU A 299 -25.15 19.42 8.79
N ARG A 300 -25.81 20.49 9.23
CA ARG A 300 -26.94 21.12 8.52
C ARG A 300 -26.58 21.43 7.07
N MET A 301 -25.45 22.11 6.85
CA MET A 301 -24.96 22.44 5.52
C MET A 301 -24.80 21.19 4.63
N ASN A 302 -24.21 20.12 5.17
CA ASN A 302 -23.94 18.92 4.38
C ASN A 302 -25.19 18.03 4.18
N PHE A 303 -26.13 18.01 5.13
CA PHE A 303 -27.38 17.27 5.02
C PHE A 303 -28.34 17.94 4.03
N SER A 304 -28.51 19.27 4.09
CA SER A 304 -29.31 20.00 3.10
C SER A 304 -28.75 19.89 1.69
N LYS A 305 -27.41 19.86 1.56
CA LYS A 305 -26.74 19.64 0.27
C LYS A 305 -26.81 18.19 -0.21
N GLY A 306 -26.98 17.24 0.71
CA GLY A 306 -27.03 15.82 0.42
C GLY A 306 -25.67 15.20 0.04
N CYS A 307 -24.63 15.49 0.83
CA CYS A 307 -23.30 14.91 0.58
C CYS A 307 -23.18 13.50 1.19
N PRO A 308 -22.84 12.44 0.41
CA PRO A 308 -22.66 11.09 0.95
C PRO A 308 -21.51 10.90 1.97
N PRO A 309 -20.33 11.57 1.88
CA PRO A 309 -19.19 11.20 2.71
C PRO A 309 -19.19 11.83 4.11
N VAL A 310 -20.28 12.45 4.60
CA VAL A 310 -20.32 13.19 5.87
C VAL A 310 -19.91 12.35 7.07
N PHE A 311 -20.40 11.11 7.16
CA PHE A 311 -19.95 10.20 8.22
C PHE A 311 -18.47 9.85 8.07
N THR A 312 -18.00 9.64 6.84
CA THR A 312 -16.60 9.31 6.55
C THR A 312 -15.66 10.46 6.96
N THR A 313 -16.06 11.72 6.76
CA THR A 313 -15.26 12.87 7.21
C THR A 313 -15.19 12.95 8.73
N LEU A 314 -16.26 12.59 9.45
CA LEU A 314 -16.33 12.63 10.91
C LEU A 314 -15.81 11.35 11.59
N LYS A 315 -15.51 10.30 10.84
CA LYS A 315 -15.05 9.01 11.38
C LYS A 315 -13.83 9.11 12.30
N SER A 316 -12.91 10.06 12.04
CA SER A 316 -11.74 10.26 12.92
C SER A 316 -12.14 10.76 14.32
N LEU A 317 -13.27 11.47 14.45
CA LEU A 317 -13.80 11.98 15.71
C LEU A 317 -14.46 10.89 16.54
N CYS A 318 -14.86 9.77 15.92
CA CYS A 318 -15.55 8.68 16.59
C CYS A 318 -14.69 7.92 17.63
N HIS A 319 -13.39 8.20 17.72
CA HIS A 319 -12.53 7.67 18.79
C HIS A 319 -12.83 8.32 20.16
N GLN A 320 -13.43 9.52 20.19
CA GLN A 320 -13.75 10.26 21.41
C GLN A 320 -15.22 10.05 21.78
N LYS A 321 -15.49 9.32 22.87
CA LYS A 321 -16.86 8.96 23.31
C LYS A 321 -17.76 10.18 23.52
N ASP A 322 -17.22 11.26 24.09
CA ASP A 322 -17.98 12.49 24.35
C ASP A 322 -18.50 13.13 23.06
N LYS A 323 -17.66 13.18 22.01
CA LYS A 323 -18.06 13.71 20.70
C LYS A 323 -19.08 12.81 20.01
N VAL A 324 -18.94 11.48 20.15
CA VAL A 324 -19.91 10.52 19.61
C VAL A 324 -21.29 10.72 20.25
N ALA A 325 -21.35 10.94 21.56
CA ALA A 325 -22.61 11.21 22.26
C ALA A 325 -23.28 12.50 21.76
N ILE A 326 -22.52 13.59 21.60
CA ILE A 326 -23.02 14.86 21.05
C ILE A 326 -23.52 14.68 19.61
N ILE A 327 -22.78 13.96 18.76
CA ILE A 327 -23.18 13.64 17.38
C ILE A 327 -24.50 12.85 17.38
N GLU A 328 -24.60 11.80 18.20
CA GLU A 328 -25.80 10.95 18.29
C GLU A 328 -27.02 11.78 18.71
N GLU A 329 -26.91 12.53 19.80
CA GLU A 329 -27.98 13.37 20.33
C GLU A 329 -28.48 14.38 19.28
N LEU A 330 -27.54 15.06 18.61
CA LEU A 330 -27.83 16.10 17.65
C LEU A 330 -28.51 15.54 16.40
N VAL A 331 -27.99 14.45 15.82
CA VAL A 331 -28.53 13.89 14.57
C VAL A 331 -29.85 13.15 14.80
N VAL A 332 -30.02 12.47 15.94
CA VAL A 332 -31.33 11.91 16.32
C VAL A 332 -32.35 13.03 16.58
N GLY A 333 -31.91 14.16 17.14
CA GLY A 333 -32.74 15.37 17.26
C GLY A 333 -33.23 15.87 15.90
N TYR A 334 -32.34 15.96 14.91
CA TYR A 334 -32.70 16.34 13.54
C TYR A 334 -33.70 15.38 12.93
N GLU A 335 -33.52 14.08 13.09
CA GLU A 335 -34.41 13.06 12.53
C GLU A 335 -35.84 13.18 13.06
N LYS A 336 -36.00 13.32 14.38
CA LYS A 336 -37.30 13.55 15.03
C LYS A 336 -37.95 14.84 14.55
N SER A 337 -37.19 15.94 14.52
CA SER A 337 -37.67 17.24 14.09
C SER A 337 -38.10 17.23 12.61
N LEU A 338 -37.28 16.66 11.72
CA LEU A 338 -37.56 16.57 10.29
C LEU A 338 -38.81 15.73 9.98
N ARG A 339 -39.11 14.69 10.78
CA ARG A 339 -40.37 13.93 10.66
C ARG A 339 -41.59 14.74 11.05
N THR A 340 -41.51 15.55 12.11
CA THR A 340 -42.66 16.29 12.63
C THR A 340 -42.92 17.60 11.88
N CYS A 341 -41.88 18.42 11.66
CA CYS A 341 -42.03 19.78 11.13
C CYS A 341 -41.21 20.08 9.87
N LYS A 342 -40.50 19.10 9.29
CA LYS A 342 -39.62 19.28 8.11
C LYS A 342 -38.54 20.35 8.31
N MET A 343 -38.07 20.55 9.54
CA MET A 343 -36.99 21.45 9.91
C MET A 343 -36.00 20.73 10.82
N PHE A 344 -34.73 21.16 10.86
CA PHE A 344 -33.72 20.54 11.72
C PHE A 344 -34.01 20.77 13.21
N ASN A 345 -34.57 21.93 13.56
CA ASN A 345 -35.07 22.22 14.91
C ASN A 345 -36.43 22.93 14.84
N GLN A 346 -37.25 22.77 15.88
CA GLN A 346 -38.57 23.42 16.00
C GLN A 346 -38.47 24.95 16.09
N ASN A 347 -37.30 25.45 16.50
CA ASN A 347 -37.04 26.87 16.68
C ASN A 347 -36.42 27.55 15.43
N ASP A 348 -36.31 26.84 14.30
CA ASP A 348 -35.68 27.40 13.09
C ASP A 348 -36.63 28.34 12.33
N ASP A 349 -36.08 29.43 11.76
CA ASP A 349 -36.81 30.54 11.13
C ASP A 349 -37.43 30.22 9.75
N GLY A 350 -38.37 29.30 9.69
CA GLY A 350 -39.39 29.24 8.63
C GLY A 350 -39.02 28.57 7.28
N LYS A 351 -37.81 28.06 7.07
CA LYS A 351 -37.46 27.32 5.83
C LYS A 351 -37.63 25.82 6.01
N THR A 352 -38.57 25.25 5.26
CA THR A 352 -38.75 23.79 5.21
C THR A 352 -37.63 23.14 4.42
N GLU A 353 -37.06 22.08 4.97
CA GLU A 353 -36.04 21.26 4.31
C GLU A 353 -36.67 20.30 3.30
N ALA A 354 -35.89 19.93 2.28
CA ALA A 354 -36.31 18.95 1.30
C ALA A 354 -36.48 17.56 1.97
N PRO A 355 -37.37 16.69 1.45
CA PRO A 355 -37.50 15.32 1.95
C PRO A 355 -36.18 14.53 1.84
N THR A 356 -35.31 14.91 0.90
CA THR A 356 -33.96 14.34 0.74
C THR A 356 -33.07 14.62 1.96
N THR A 357 -33.27 15.71 2.71
CA THR A 357 -32.52 16.00 3.94
C THR A 357 -32.74 14.90 4.99
N LEU A 358 -34.00 14.44 5.15
CA LEU A 358 -34.33 13.33 6.05
C LEU A 358 -33.63 12.03 5.62
N LEU A 359 -33.61 11.74 4.32
CA LEU A 359 -32.91 10.58 3.76
C LEU A 359 -31.42 10.58 4.14
N TRP A 360 -30.72 11.71 3.97
CA TRP A 360 -29.29 11.81 4.30
C TRP A 360 -29.01 11.73 5.81
N VAL A 361 -29.93 12.23 6.63
CA VAL A 361 -29.87 12.09 8.10
C VAL A 361 -30.03 10.62 8.51
N GLN A 362 -31.02 9.91 7.96
CA GLN A 362 -31.22 8.47 8.19
C GLN A 362 -30.02 7.65 7.69
N TYR A 363 -29.48 7.98 6.52
CA TYR A 363 -28.28 7.37 5.98
C TYR A 363 -27.07 7.56 6.90
N PHE A 364 -26.88 8.77 7.45
CA PHE A 364 -25.83 9.04 8.43
C PHE A 364 -26.04 8.22 9.72
N LEU A 365 -27.26 8.17 10.26
CA LEU A 365 -27.58 7.38 11.45
C LEU A 365 -27.33 5.89 11.25
N ALA A 366 -27.68 5.34 10.09
CA ALA A 366 -27.37 3.95 9.74
C ALA A 366 -25.85 3.69 9.77
N GLN A 367 -25.03 4.62 9.26
CA GLN A 367 -23.58 4.51 9.31
C GLN A 367 -23.03 4.64 10.74
N HIS A 368 -23.58 5.57 11.52
CA HIS A 368 -23.22 5.83 12.92
C HIS A 368 -23.50 4.64 13.82
N PHE A 369 -24.73 4.11 13.81
CA PHE A 369 -25.10 2.96 14.63
C PHE A 369 -24.36 1.68 14.22
N ASN A 370 -24.08 1.49 12.93
CA ASN A 370 -23.22 0.42 12.45
C ASN A 370 -21.78 0.54 13.00
N HIS A 371 -21.27 1.77 13.13
CA HIS A 371 -19.93 2.00 13.68
C HIS A 371 -19.86 1.76 15.20
N ILE A 372 -20.91 2.13 15.94
CA ILE A 372 -21.04 1.88 17.39
C ILE A 372 -21.27 0.40 17.69
N GLY A 373 -21.79 -0.37 16.74
CA GLY A 373 -22.13 -1.79 16.92
C GLY A 373 -23.60 -2.05 17.27
N LYS A 374 -24.45 -1.03 17.26
CA LYS A 374 -25.92 -1.17 17.42
C LYS A 374 -26.56 -1.56 16.08
N GLN A 375 -26.42 -2.84 15.70
CA GLN A 375 -26.78 -3.33 14.36
C GLN A 375 -28.29 -3.29 14.08
N THR A 376 -29.14 -3.53 15.07
CA THR A 376 -30.61 -3.52 14.94
C THR A 376 -31.11 -2.15 14.49
N LEU A 377 -30.74 -1.10 15.22
CA LEU A 377 -31.05 0.29 14.85
C LEU A 377 -30.49 0.66 13.48
N ALA A 378 -29.27 0.21 13.15
CA ALA A 378 -28.69 0.47 11.85
C ALA A 378 -29.53 -0.14 10.70
N PHE A 379 -30.12 -1.32 10.91
CA PHE A 379 -31.04 -1.94 9.96
C PHE A 379 -32.37 -1.22 9.86
N GLU A 380 -32.95 -0.76 10.97
CA GLU A 380 -34.18 0.03 10.96
C GLU A 380 -34.00 1.30 10.11
N TYR A 381 -32.96 2.10 10.40
CA TYR A 381 -32.69 3.33 9.65
C TYR A 381 -32.40 3.09 8.17
N ILE A 382 -31.60 2.06 7.83
CA ILE A 382 -31.26 1.82 6.42
C ILE A 382 -32.44 1.25 5.62
N ASN A 383 -33.29 0.43 6.24
CA ASN A 383 -34.47 -0.12 5.58
C ASN A 383 -35.50 0.98 5.32
N THR A 384 -35.77 1.84 6.30
CA THR A 384 -36.64 3.02 6.10
C THR A 384 -36.09 3.96 5.02
N ALA A 385 -34.77 4.16 4.96
CA ALA A 385 -34.16 4.96 3.91
C ALA A 385 -34.37 4.33 2.51
N ILE A 386 -34.18 3.01 2.38
CA ILE A 386 -34.38 2.28 1.11
C ILE A 386 -35.85 2.30 0.69
N GLU A 387 -36.79 2.11 1.63
CA GLU A 387 -38.23 2.22 1.36
C GLU A 387 -38.60 3.60 0.81
N SER A 388 -37.96 4.65 1.32
CA SER A 388 -38.21 6.02 0.84
C SER A 388 -37.59 6.33 -0.53
N THR A 389 -36.41 5.78 -0.83
CA THR A 389 -35.70 6.02 -2.10
C THR A 389 -34.89 4.78 -2.51
N PRO A 390 -35.53 3.77 -3.14
CA PRO A 390 -34.89 2.49 -3.45
C PRO A 390 -33.91 2.55 -4.62
N THR A 391 -33.69 3.73 -5.19
CA THR A 391 -32.79 3.95 -6.34
C THR A 391 -31.42 4.50 -5.92
N LEU A 392 -31.22 4.85 -4.64
CA LEU A 392 -29.96 5.42 -4.16
C LEU A 392 -28.96 4.30 -3.78
N ILE A 393 -27.90 4.16 -4.57
CA ILE A 393 -26.94 3.05 -4.49
C ILE A 393 -26.21 3.01 -3.14
N GLU A 394 -25.86 4.17 -2.58
CA GLU A 394 -25.15 4.26 -1.30
C GLU A 394 -25.90 3.57 -0.16
N LEU A 395 -27.23 3.52 -0.22
CA LEU A 395 -28.04 2.83 0.79
C LEU A 395 -27.76 1.33 0.80
N PHE A 396 -27.70 0.72 -0.40
CA PHE A 396 -27.39 -0.69 -0.58
C PHE A 396 -25.95 -1.01 -0.16
N LEU A 397 -24.99 -0.12 -0.46
CA LEU A 397 -23.59 -0.25 -0.01
C LEU A 397 -23.49 -0.28 1.52
N ILE A 398 -24.25 0.56 2.22
CA ILE A 398 -24.27 0.59 3.68
C ILE A 398 -25.00 -0.60 4.26
N LYS A 399 -26.13 -1.03 3.66
CA LYS A 399 -26.82 -2.25 4.07
C LYS A 399 -25.93 -3.47 3.97
N ALA A 400 -25.23 -3.65 2.85
CA ALA A 400 -24.21 -4.68 2.68
C ALA A 400 -23.10 -4.59 3.74
N LYS A 401 -22.64 -3.38 4.06
CA LYS A 401 -21.62 -3.16 5.10
C LYS A 401 -22.13 -3.52 6.50
N ILE A 402 -23.40 -3.28 6.82
CA ILE A 402 -24.03 -3.67 8.09
C ILE A 402 -24.07 -5.21 8.19
N TYR A 403 -24.58 -5.90 7.17
CA TYR A 403 -24.59 -7.38 7.12
C TYR A 403 -23.19 -7.97 7.27
N LYS A 404 -22.19 -7.37 6.63
CA LYS A 404 -20.78 -7.79 6.75
C LYS A 404 -20.27 -7.66 8.20
N HIS A 405 -20.60 -6.58 8.91
CA HIS A 405 -20.22 -6.43 10.32
C HIS A 405 -21.02 -7.34 11.25
N ALA A 406 -22.25 -7.70 10.88
CA ALA A 406 -23.06 -8.71 11.56
C ALA A 406 -22.55 -10.15 11.34
N GLY A 407 -21.54 -10.35 10.48
CA GLY A 407 -20.95 -11.66 10.18
C GLY A 407 -21.64 -12.43 9.05
N ASN A 408 -22.76 -11.93 8.51
CA ASN A 408 -23.45 -12.55 7.39
C ASN A 408 -22.92 -12.03 6.05
N ILE A 409 -21.79 -12.59 5.61
CA ILE A 409 -21.12 -12.16 4.38
C ILE A 409 -21.87 -12.52 3.10
N ARG A 410 -22.66 -13.60 3.11
CA ARG A 410 -23.42 -14.05 1.92
C ARG A 410 -24.55 -13.07 1.60
N GLU A 411 -25.34 -12.68 2.61
CA GLU A 411 -26.35 -11.63 2.41
C GLU A 411 -25.70 -10.29 2.06
N ALA A 412 -24.56 -9.96 2.68
CA ALA A 412 -23.81 -8.76 2.32
C ALA A 412 -23.41 -8.73 0.83
N ALA A 413 -23.04 -9.88 0.25
CA ALA A 413 -22.71 -9.99 -1.16
C ALA A 413 -23.94 -9.79 -2.06
N ARG A 414 -25.12 -10.32 -1.67
CA ARG A 414 -26.38 -10.09 -2.40
C ARG A 414 -26.75 -8.61 -2.48
N TRP A 415 -26.69 -7.89 -1.36
CA TRP A 415 -26.96 -6.44 -1.35
C TRP A 415 -25.94 -5.64 -2.18
N MET A 416 -24.69 -6.12 -2.28
CA MET A 416 -23.70 -5.51 -3.17
C MET A 416 -23.98 -5.80 -4.64
N ASP A 417 -24.56 -6.96 -4.96
CA ASP A 417 -24.93 -7.34 -6.32
C ASP A 417 -26.15 -6.53 -6.79
N GLU A 418 -27.16 -6.35 -5.93
CA GLU A 418 -28.26 -5.41 -6.17
C GLU A 418 -27.75 -3.98 -6.38
N ALA A 419 -26.81 -3.53 -5.54
CA ALA A 419 -26.16 -2.22 -5.72
C ALA A 419 -25.46 -2.10 -7.09
N GLN A 420 -24.83 -3.18 -7.55
CA GLN A 420 -24.15 -3.23 -8.85
C GLN A 420 -25.14 -3.24 -10.00
N ALA A 421 -26.30 -3.90 -9.85
CA ALA A 421 -27.34 -3.95 -10.87
C ALA A 421 -27.99 -2.57 -11.12
N LEU A 422 -28.03 -1.71 -10.10
CA LEU A 422 -28.54 -0.33 -10.22
C LEU A 422 -27.62 0.58 -11.06
N ASP A 423 -26.32 0.32 -11.09
CA ASP A 423 -25.36 1.02 -11.95
C ASP A 423 -24.29 0.06 -12.50
N THR A 424 -24.56 -0.47 -13.69
CA THR A 424 -23.66 -1.39 -14.37
C THR A 424 -22.43 -0.73 -14.97
N ALA A 425 -22.40 0.60 -15.08
CA ALA A 425 -21.29 1.33 -15.66
C ALA A 425 -20.20 1.66 -14.62
N ASP A 426 -20.55 1.74 -13.33
CA ASP A 426 -19.59 2.09 -12.28
C ASP A 426 -18.70 0.90 -11.86
N ARG A 427 -17.41 1.01 -12.24
CA ARG A 427 -16.36 0.07 -11.87
C ARG A 427 -16.10 0.00 -10.37
N PHE A 428 -16.32 1.07 -9.60
CA PHE A 428 -16.12 1.07 -8.15
C PHE A 428 -17.10 0.12 -7.46
N ILE A 429 -18.39 0.22 -7.78
CA ILE A 429 -19.44 -0.64 -7.23
C ILE A 429 -19.20 -2.09 -7.65
N ASN A 430 -18.88 -2.31 -8.93
CA ASN A 430 -18.50 -3.62 -9.44
C ASN A 430 -17.32 -4.24 -8.66
N SER A 431 -16.25 -3.47 -8.43
CA SER A 431 -15.08 -3.90 -7.66
C SER A 431 -15.43 -4.22 -6.20
N LYS A 432 -16.35 -3.45 -5.60
CA LYS A 432 -16.85 -3.72 -4.25
C LYS A 432 -17.68 -4.99 -4.20
N CYS A 433 -18.53 -5.24 -5.20
CA CYS A 433 -19.31 -6.47 -5.32
C CYS A 433 -18.39 -7.69 -5.43
N ALA A 434 -17.44 -7.68 -6.38
CA ALA A 434 -16.44 -8.73 -6.51
C ALA A 434 -15.66 -8.98 -5.19
N LYS A 435 -15.29 -7.91 -4.47
CA LYS A 435 -14.64 -8.05 -3.16
C LYS A 435 -15.52 -8.75 -2.11
N TYR A 436 -16.82 -8.51 -2.10
CA TYR A 436 -17.74 -9.14 -1.15
C TYR A 436 -18.01 -10.61 -1.54
N LEU A 437 -18.14 -10.90 -2.84
CA LEU A 437 -18.20 -12.27 -3.37
C LEU A 437 -16.97 -13.09 -2.98
N LEU A 438 -15.76 -12.53 -3.12
CA LEU A 438 -14.51 -13.18 -2.66
C LEU A 438 -14.52 -13.47 -1.16
N LYS A 439 -14.99 -12.52 -0.35
CA LYS A 439 -15.10 -12.72 1.11
C LYS A 439 -16.15 -13.78 1.48
N ALA A 440 -17.15 -13.99 0.64
CA ALA A 440 -18.15 -15.05 0.80
C ALA A 440 -17.66 -16.43 0.30
N GLY A 441 -16.45 -16.51 -0.27
CA GLY A 441 -15.91 -17.73 -0.88
C GLY A 441 -16.41 -18.01 -2.30
N LEU A 442 -17.15 -17.08 -2.91
CA LEU A 442 -17.75 -17.20 -4.24
C LEU A 442 -16.78 -16.67 -5.30
N ILE A 443 -15.68 -17.41 -5.51
CA ILE A 443 -14.55 -16.93 -6.33
C ILE A 443 -14.91 -16.82 -7.81
N LYS A 444 -15.64 -17.79 -8.36
CA LYS A 444 -16.05 -17.78 -9.78
C LYS A 444 -16.97 -16.61 -10.11
N GLU A 445 -17.97 -16.37 -9.26
CA GLU A 445 -18.88 -15.23 -9.41
C GLU A 445 -18.13 -13.90 -9.31
N ALA A 446 -17.12 -13.81 -8.45
CA ALA A 446 -16.26 -12.62 -8.38
C ALA A 446 -15.45 -12.40 -9.66
N GLU A 447 -14.96 -13.49 -10.28
CA GLU A 447 -14.24 -13.43 -11.57
C GLU A 447 -15.16 -12.99 -12.71
N GLU A 448 -16.38 -13.54 -12.79
CA GLU A 448 -17.42 -13.12 -13.75
C GLU A 448 -17.87 -11.67 -13.51
N MET A 449 -17.97 -11.25 -12.26
CA MET A 449 -18.28 -9.86 -11.93
C MET A 449 -17.20 -8.91 -12.44
N CYS A 450 -15.92 -9.25 -12.21
CA CYS A 450 -14.80 -8.47 -12.71
C CYS A 450 -14.68 -8.53 -14.24
N SER A 451 -15.09 -9.63 -14.88
CA SER A 451 -14.93 -9.80 -16.34
C SER A 451 -15.68 -8.75 -17.15
N LYS A 452 -16.72 -8.14 -16.57
CA LYS A 452 -17.46 -7.00 -17.14
C LYS A 452 -16.59 -5.78 -17.45
N PHE A 453 -15.42 -5.64 -16.79
CA PHE A 453 -14.51 -4.51 -16.95
C PHE A 453 -13.09 -4.90 -17.40
N THR A 454 -12.86 -6.18 -17.72
CA THR A 454 -11.57 -6.65 -18.25
C THR A 454 -11.58 -6.69 -19.77
N ARG A 455 -10.40 -6.66 -20.37
CA ARG A 455 -10.24 -6.72 -21.83
C ARG A 455 -10.79 -8.04 -22.41
N GLU A 456 -11.47 -7.94 -23.55
CA GLU A 456 -11.92 -9.10 -24.33
C GLU A 456 -10.74 -9.91 -24.91
N GLY A 457 -10.86 -11.25 -24.90
CA GLY A 457 -9.88 -12.18 -25.49
C GLY A 457 -8.90 -12.82 -24.50
N THR A 458 -8.92 -12.42 -23.23
CA THR A 458 -8.14 -13.03 -22.13
C THR A 458 -9.05 -13.30 -20.94
N SER A 459 -8.70 -14.25 -20.07
CA SER A 459 -9.48 -14.46 -18.84
C SER A 459 -9.38 -13.23 -17.93
N ALA A 460 -10.44 -12.96 -17.15
CA ALA A 460 -10.45 -11.82 -16.22
C ALA A 460 -9.30 -11.90 -15.21
N VAL A 461 -8.98 -13.11 -14.74
CA VAL A 461 -7.89 -13.35 -13.78
C VAL A 461 -6.52 -13.01 -14.37
N GLU A 462 -6.26 -13.38 -15.63
CA GLU A 462 -5.01 -13.05 -16.31
C GLU A 462 -4.92 -11.55 -16.57
N ASN A 463 -5.99 -10.92 -17.05
CA ASN A 463 -6.01 -9.49 -17.30
C ASN A 463 -5.79 -8.68 -16.00
N LEU A 464 -6.43 -9.08 -14.90
CA LEU A 464 -6.21 -8.44 -13.59
C LEU A 464 -4.79 -8.65 -13.07
N ASN A 465 -4.15 -9.77 -13.39
CA ASN A 465 -2.75 -10.00 -13.09
C ASN A 465 -1.83 -9.11 -13.95
N GLU A 466 -2.07 -9.01 -15.26
CA GLU A 466 -1.32 -8.12 -16.16
C GLU A 466 -1.42 -6.65 -15.73
N MET A 467 -2.59 -6.22 -15.25
CA MET A 467 -2.83 -4.86 -14.76
C MET A 467 -2.38 -4.63 -13.31
N GLN A 468 -1.62 -5.56 -12.71
CA GLN A 468 -1.08 -5.47 -11.36
C GLN A 468 -2.16 -5.20 -10.28
N CYS A 469 -3.34 -5.83 -10.42
CA CYS A 469 -4.50 -5.62 -9.54
C CYS A 469 -4.34 -6.34 -8.18
N MET A 470 -3.47 -5.82 -7.32
CA MET A 470 -3.10 -6.43 -6.04
C MET A 470 -4.27 -6.57 -5.05
N TRP A 471 -5.25 -5.65 -5.07
CA TRP A 471 -6.39 -5.75 -4.15
C TRP A 471 -7.23 -7.02 -4.44
N PHE A 472 -7.41 -7.38 -5.71
CA PHE A 472 -8.15 -8.57 -6.11
C PHE A 472 -7.35 -9.83 -5.73
N GLN A 473 -6.08 -9.88 -6.10
CA GLN A 473 -5.19 -11.02 -5.80
C GLN A 473 -5.05 -11.27 -4.29
N THR A 474 -4.95 -10.21 -3.46
CA THR A 474 -4.89 -10.39 -2.00
C THR A 474 -6.18 -10.91 -1.39
N GLU A 475 -7.35 -10.51 -1.92
CA GLU A 475 -8.64 -11.05 -1.44
C GLU A 475 -8.85 -12.47 -1.95
N CYS A 476 -8.44 -12.80 -3.18
CA CYS A 476 -8.42 -14.18 -3.68
C CYS A 476 -7.52 -15.09 -2.85
N ALA A 477 -6.31 -14.65 -2.50
CA ALA A 477 -5.39 -15.42 -1.65
C ALA A 477 -6.03 -15.77 -0.29
N LEU A 478 -6.72 -14.80 0.32
CA LEU A 478 -7.45 -15.02 1.58
C LEU A 478 -8.66 -15.96 1.40
N ALA A 479 -9.42 -15.81 0.31
CA ALA A 479 -10.55 -16.68 0.00
C ALA A 479 -10.09 -18.12 -0.22
N TYR A 480 -9.07 -18.34 -1.05
CA TYR A 480 -8.47 -19.66 -1.26
C TYR A 480 -7.91 -20.26 0.03
N LYS A 481 -7.27 -19.44 0.88
CA LYS A 481 -6.81 -19.88 2.21
C LYS A 481 -7.98 -20.36 3.07
N SER A 482 -9.08 -19.61 3.14
CA SER A 482 -10.27 -20.02 3.91
C SER A 482 -10.95 -21.29 3.41
N LEU A 483 -10.73 -21.64 2.14
CA LEU A 483 -11.21 -22.87 1.51
C LEU A 483 -10.18 -24.01 1.59
N ASN A 484 -9.08 -23.85 2.35
CA ASN A 484 -7.95 -24.77 2.44
C ASN A 484 -7.29 -25.11 1.09
N LYS A 485 -7.46 -24.26 0.07
CA LYS A 485 -6.81 -24.39 -1.24
C LYS A 485 -5.45 -23.70 -1.23
N TYR A 486 -4.51 -24.25 -0.46
CA TYR A 486 -3.20 -23.63 -0.20
C TYR A 486 -2.36 -23.40 -1.46
N GLY A 487 -2.42 -24.30 -2.45
CA GLY A 487 -1.70 -24.14 -3.71
C GLY A 487 -2.09 -22.88 -4.48
N GLU A 488 -3.39 -22.65 -4.66
CA GLU A 488 -3.91 -21.45 -5.33
C GLU A 488 -3.69 -20.18 -4.51
N ALA A 489 -3.83 -20.26 -3.19
CA ALA A 489 -3.53 -19.14 -2.30
C ALA A 489 -2.06 -18.69 -2.41
N LEU A 490 -1.12 -19.64 -2.37
CA LEU A 490 0.30 -19.36 -2.55
C LEU A 490 0.61 -18.82 -3.95
N LYS A 491 -0.03 -19.35 -4.98
CA LYS A 491 0.09 -18.82 -6.35
C LYS A 491 -0.26 -17.33 -6.40
N LYS A 492 -1.37 -16.91 -5.78
CA LYS A 492 -1.75 -15.49 -5.69
C LYS A 492 -0.76 -14.65 -4.86
N CYS A 493 -0.21 -15.18 -3.78
CA CYS A 493 0.85 -14.50 -3.04
C CYS A 493 2.12 -14.30 -3.87
N HIS A 494 2.53 -15.29 -4.66
CA HIS A 494 3.71 -15.20 -5.55
C HIS A 494 3.49 -14.28 -6.75
N GLU A 495 2.26 -14.21 -7.29
CA GLU A 495 1.90 -13.20 -8.30
C GLU A 495 2.11 -11.79 -7.75
N ILE A 496 1.75 -11.52 -6.49
CA ILE A 496 1.96 -10.21 -5.86
C ILE A 496 3.45 -9.90 -5.71
N GLU A 497 4.27 -10.83 -5.20
CA GLU A 497 5.73 -10.60 -5.13
C GLU A 497 6.34 -10.34 -6.51
N ARG A 498 5.84 -11.00 -7.56
CA ARG A 498 6.29 -10.74 -8.93
C ARG A 498 6.04 -9.29 -9.36
N HIS A 499 4.90 -8.72 -9.00
CA HIS A 499 4.61 -7.30 -9.26
C HIS A 499 5.59 -6.39 -8.53
N PHE A 500 5.93 -6.68 -7.27
CA PHE A 500 6.93 -5.90 -6.53
C PHE A 500 8.33 -6.00 -7.17
N VAL A 501 8.71 -7.18 -7.66
CA VAL A 501 9.95 -7.34 -8.43
C VAL A 501 9.92 -6.53 -9.73
N GLU A 502 8.81 -6.58 -10.46
CA GLU A 502 8.66 -5.84 -11.71
C GLU A 502 8.69 -4.32 -11.50
N ILE A 503 7.96 -3.79 -10.52
CA ILE A 503 7.97 -2.37 -10.16
C ILE A 503 9.39 -1.93 -9.78
N THR A 504 10.12 -2.73 -8.99
CA THR A 504 11.52 -2.44 -8.66
C THR A 504 12.43 -2.41 -9.90
N ASP A 505 12.17 -3.25 -10.90
CA ASP A 505 12.93 -3.24 -12.15
C ASP A 505 12.52 -2.09 -13.09
N ASP A 506 11.28 -1.59 -12.99
CA ASP A 506 10.77 -0.48 -13.82
C ASP A 506 11.56 0.81 -13.60
N GLN A 507 12.19 0.99 -12.43
CA GLN A 507 13.05 2.14 -12.15
C GLN A 507 14.29 2.22 -13.09
N PHE A 508 14.69 1.11 -13.71
CA PHE A 508 15.97 0.99 -14.41
C PHE A 508 16.13 1.98 -15.58
N ASP A 509 15.07 2.16 -16.37
CA ASP A 509 15.09 3.10 -17.50
C ASP A 509 15.12 4.56 -17.02
N PHE A 510 14.60 4.84 -15.82
CA PHE A 510 14.55 6.17 -15.22
C PHE A 510 15.92 6.69 -14.82
N HIS A 511 16.88 5.82 -14.51
CA HIS A 511 18.26 6.23 -14.25
C HIS A 511 18.81 7.09 -15.39
N THR A 512 18.59 6.71 -16.65
CA THR A 512 19.02 7.52 -17.81
C THR A 512 18.05 8.64 -18.15
N TYR A 513 16.75 8.36 -18.06
CA TYR A 513 15.69 9.29 -18.45
C TYR A 513 15.72 10.56 -17.60
N CYS A 514 15.77 10.42 -16.28
CA CYS A 514 15.70 11.55 -15.35
C CYS A 514 16.93 12.46 -15.44
N MET A 515 18.12 11.90 -15.63
CA MET A 515 19.33 12.70 -15.90
C MET A 515 19.24 13.48 -17.22
N ARG A 516 18.53 12.94 -18.22
CA ARG A 516 18.33 13.61 -19.51
C ARG A 516 17.25 14.69 -19.43
N LYS A 517 16.19 14.46 -18.63
CA LYS A 517 15.04 15.35 -18.47
C LYS A 517 15.15 16.35 -17.32
N MET A 518 16.21 16.26 -16.51
CA MET A 518 16.50 17.15 -15.38
C MET A 518 15.45 17.12 -14.26
N THR A 519 14.58 16.11 -14.19
CA THR A 519 13.61 15.92 -13.11
C THR A 519 14.28 15.25 -11.90
N LEU A 520 15.23 15.96 -11.28
CA LEU A 520 16.18 15.37 -10.33
C LEU A 520 15.56 15.06 -8.96
N ARG A 521 14.68 15.94 -8.46
CA ARG A 521 13.97 15.76 -7.18
C ARG A 521 13.13 14.48 -7.21
N SER A 522 12.27 14.36 -8.23
CA SER A 522 11.43 13.18 -8.46
C SER A 522 12.24 11.89 -8.68
N TYR A 523 13.46 12.00 -9.21
CA TYR A 523 14.32 10.83 -9.37
C TYR A 523 14.87 10.33 -8.04
N VAL A 524 15.33 11.22 -7.16
CA VAL A 524 15.76 10.83 -5.81
C VAL A 524 14.57 10.31 -5.01
N ASP A 525 13.40 10.95 -5.12
CA ASP A 525 12.17 10.46 -4.49
C ASP A 525 11.79 9.05 -4.98
N LEU A 526 11.93 8.77 -6.28
CA LEU A 526 11.74 7.43 -6.84
C LEU A 526 12.73 6.43 -6.22
N LEU A 527 14.02 6.78 -6.14
CA LEU A 527 15.03 5.90 -5.56
C LEU A 527 14.72 5.60 -4.08
N ASN A 528 14.32 6.62 -3.31
CA ASN A 528 13.94 6.47 -1.91
C ASN A 528 12.68 5.62 -1.74
N LEU A 529 11.68 5.78 -2.62
CA LEU A 529 10.48 4.95 -2.65
C LEU A 529 10.82 3.49 -2.91
N GLU A 530 11.67 3.22 -3.90
CA GLU A 530 12.06 1.87 -4.30
C GLU A 530 12.81 1.12 -3.18
N ASP A 531 13.60 1.84 -2.38
CA ASP A 531 14.33 1.25 -1.25
C ASP A 531 13.38 0.75 -0.13
N VAL A 532 12.16 1.27 -0.08
CA VAL A 532 11.13 0.88 0.90
C VAL A 532 9.86 0.30 0.26
N LEU A 533 9.88 -0.06 -1.02
CA LEU A 533 8.68 -0.44 -1.78
C LEU A 533 7.86 -1.54 -1.10
N ARG A 534 8.54 -2.53 -0.52
CA ARG A 534 7.91 -3.68 0.18
C ARG A 534 7.28 -3.32 1.54
N MET A 535 7.41 -2.08 2.02
CA MET A 535 6.61 -1.57 3.15
C MET A 535 5.13 -1.41 2.79
N HIS A 536 4.77 -1.47 1.50
CA HIS A 536 3.39 -1.32 1.06
C HIS A 536 2.45 -2.39 1.67
N PRO A 537 1.25 -2.02 2.16
CA PRO A 537 0.34 -2.96 2.83
C PRO A 537 -0.05 -4.20 2.03
N PHE A 538 -0.06 -4.12 0.68
CA PHE A 538 -0.32 -5.30 -0.16
C PHE A 538 0.77 -6.35 -0.05
N TYR A 539 2.05 -5.94 0.03
CA TYR A 539 3.16 -6.87 0.24
C TYR A 539 3.01 -7.56 1.60
N PHE A 540 2.79 -6.77 2.66
CA PHE A 540 2.61 -7.31 4.01
C PHE A 540 1.45 -8.31 4.09
N LYS A 541 0.30 -7.99 3.49
CA LYS A 541 -0.87 -8.88 3.46
C LYS A 541 -0.58 -10.19 2.71
N ALA A 542 0.13 -10.12 1.59
CA ALA A 542 0.51 -11.30 0.81
C ALA A 542 1.54 -12.16 1.56
N ALA A 543 2.61 -11.55 2.08
CA ALA A 543 3.67 -12.21 2.83
C ALA A 543 3.12 -12.89 4.09
N ARG A 544 2.30 -12.19 4.88
CA ARG A 544 1.66 -12.78 6.07
C ARG A 544 0.82 -14.01 5.71
N THR A 545 -0.02 -13.90 4.68
CA THR A 545 -0.85 -15.04 4.22
C THR A 545 0.01 -16.22 3.77
N ALA A 546 1.09 -15.96 3.02
CA ALA A 546 2.00 -17.00 2.56
C ALA A 546 2.75 -17.68 3.71
N ILE A 547 3.28 -16.90 4.67
CA ILE A 547 3.98 -17.43 5.85
C ILE A 547 3.04 -18.32 6.68
N GLU A 548 1.81 -17.85 6.94
CA GLU A 548 0.80 -18.65 7.67
C GLU A 548 0.52 -19.99 6.96
N ILE A 549 0.48 -20.00 5.63
CA ILE A 549 0.30 -21.24 4.85
C ILE A 549 1.55 -22.12 4.91
N TYR A 550 2.75 -21.56 4.78
CA TYR A 550 3.99 -22.33 4.87
C TYR A 550 4.18 -22.98 6.24
N LEU A 551 3.85 -22.27 7.32
CA LEU A 551 3.85 -22.84 8.67
C LEU A 551 2.84 -23.99 8.78
N SER A 552 1.60 -23.79 8.29
CA SER A 552 0.60 -24.86 8.28
C SER A 552 1.02 -26.09 7.47
N LEU A 553 1.73 -25.91 6.34
CA LEU A 553 2.25 -27.00 5.51
C LEU A 553 3.47 -27.70 6.13
N HIS A 554 4.25 -26.98 6.92
CA HIS A 554 5.36 -27.54 7.69
C HIS A 554 4.83 -28.39 8.86
N ASP A 555 3.87 -27.87 9.61
CA ASP A 555 3.29 -28.54 10.77
C ASP A 555 2.42 -29.73 10.37
N ASN A 556 1.69 -29.61 9.26
CA ASN A 556 0.87 -30.66 8.68
C ASN A 556 1.24 -30.89 7.21
N PRO A 557 2.33 -31.65 6.93
CA PRO A 557 2.69 -32.00 5.57
C PRO A 557 1.55 -32.77 4.88
N LEU A 558 1.28 -32.43 3.61
CA LEU A 558 0.26 -33.13 2.82
C LEU A 558 0.65 -34.61 2.70
N SER A 559 -0.24 -35.51 3.12
CA SER A 559 -0.01 -36.96 3.03
C SER A 559 0.09 -37.43 1.57
N ASP A 560 0.88 -38.49 1.35
CA ASP A 560 1.24 -39.05 0.04
C ASP A 560 0.06 -39.66 -0.76
N ASP A 561 -1.16 -39.65 -0.20
CA ASP A 561 -2.38 -40.15 -0.86
C ASP A 561 -3.02 -39.12 -1.83
N ASN A 562 -2.59 -37.85 -1.80
CA ASN A 562 -3.02 -36.82 -2.75
C ASN A 562 -2.07 -36.69 -3.97
N LYS A 563 -1.61 -37.81 -4.53
CA LYS A 563 -0.66 -37.86 -5.66
C LYS A 563 -1.15 -37.22 -6.96
N GLU A 564 -2.46 -36.97 -7.12
CA GLU A 564 -2.96 -36.15 -8.24
C GLU A 564 -2.60 -34.66 -8.09
N SER A 565 -2.41 -34.15 -6.87
CA SER A 565 -2.07 -32.73 -6.63
C SER A 565 -0.57 -32.44 -6.74
N GLN A 566 0.30 -33.42 -6.47
CA GLN A 566 1.77 -33.27 -6.64
C GLN A 566 2.18 -33.20 -8.12
N LEU A 567 1.46 -33.89 -9.01
CA LEU A 567 1.71 -33.89 -10.46
C LEU A 567 1.44 -32.51 -11.12
N PHE A 568 0.63 -31.66 -10.49
CA PHE A 568 0.34 -30.30 -10.96
C PHE A 568 1.44 -29.29 -10.58
N LEU A 569 1.98 -29.40 -9.35
CA LEU A 569 3.13 -28.62 -8.89
C LEU A 569 4.39 -28.87 -9.74
N HIS A 570 4.62 -30.11 -10.15
CA HIS A 570 5.77 -30.49 -10.99
C HIS A 570 5.65 -30.10 -12.47
N LYS A 571 4.42 -29.87 -12.97
CA LYS A 571 4.17 -29.44 -14.36
C LYS A 571 4.22 -27.92 -14.58
N ILE A 572 3.99 -27.12 -13.53
CA ILE A 572 3.87 -25.67 -13.65
C ILE A 572 5.13 -24.93 -13.17
N LEU A 573 5.88 -25.48 -12.21
CA LEU A 573 7.16 -24.91 -11.80
C LEU A 573 8.33 -25.56 -12.57
N PRO A 574 9.17 -24.78 -13.26
CA PRO A 574 10.43 -25.26 -13.81
C PRO A 574 11.29 -25.95 -12.74
N SER A 575 11.99 -27.03 -13.10
CA SER A 575 12.87 -27.79 -12.19
C SER A 575 13.94 -26.92 -11.48
N HIS A 576 14.36 -25.81 -12.10
CA HIS A 576 15.27 -24.84 -11.47
C HIS A 576 14.61 -24.01 -10.33
N LEU A 577 13.28 -23.84 -10.37
CA LEU A 577 12.49 -23.14 -9.35
C LEU A 577 12.18 -24.06 -8.15
N ILE A 578 12.01 -25.36 -8.37
CA ILE A 578 11.93 -26.36 -7.28
C ILE A 578 13.29 -26.51 -6.58
N LYS A 579 14.39 -26.47 -7.35
CA LYS A 579 15.75 -26.45 -6.80
C LYS A 579 16.04 -25.14 -6.07
N ARG A 580 15.60 -23.99 -6.60
CA ARG A 580 15.60 -22.70 -5.90
C ARG A 580 14.67 -22.69 -4.70
N LEU A 581 13.58 -23.45 -4.66
CA LEU A 581 12.68 -23.57 -3.52
C LEU A 581 13.35 -24.33 -2.39
N LYS A 582 14.02 -25.45 -2.69
CA LYS A 582 14.88 -26.16 -1.72
C LYS A 582 16.06 -25.29 -1.28
N ASP A 583 16.71 -24.60 -2.22
CA ASP A 583 17.77 -23.63 -1.92
C ASP A 583 17.23 -22.33 -1.30
N SER A 584 15.93 -22.03 -1.31
CA SER A 584 15.30 -20.87 -0.67
C SER A 584 14.63 -21.21 0.64
N THR A 585 14.36 -22.48 0.92
CA THR A 585 14.19 -22.96 2.30
C THR A 585 15.53 -22.84 3.03
N ILE A 586 16.63 -23.25 2.36
CA ILE A 586 18.00 -23.12 2.88
C ILE A 586 18.49 -21.67 2.87
N LYS A 587 18.24 -20.89 1.81
CA LYS A 587 18.54 -19.46 1.81
C LYS A 587 17.58 -18.67 2.67
N GLY A 588 16.33 -19.08 2.86
CA GLY A 588 15.40 -18.49 3.83
C GLY A 588 15.88 -18.68 5.26
N LEU A 589 16.56 -19.81 5.54
CA LEU A 589 17.35 -20.03 6.76
C LEU A 589 18.61 -19.14 6.81
N VAL A 590 19.31 -18.90 5.69
CA VAL A 590 20.44 -17.95 5.63
C VAL A 590 19.98 -16.47 5.68
N THR A 591 18.78 -16.16 5.20
CA THR A 591 18.12 -14.86 5.39
C THR A 591 17.62 -14.76 6.82
N PHE A 592 17.24 -15.86 7.47
CA PHE A 592 17.03 -15.92 8.92
C PHE A 592 18.33 -15.64 9.70
N GLU A 593 19.47 -16.14 9.23
CA GLU A 593 20.80 -15.78 9.77
C GLU A 593 21.21 -14.34 9.44
N LYS A 594 20.77 -13.76 8.32
CA LYS A 594 20.93 -12.31 8.06
C LYS A 594 19.92 -11.45 8.82
N ILE A 595 18.75 -11.99 9.17
CA ILE A 595 17.78 -11.39 10.09
C ILE A 595 18.29 -11.46 11.53
N LYS A 596 19.29 -12.31 11.85
CA LYS A 596 20.05 -12.16 13.10
C LYS A 596 20.80 -10.83 13.21
N SER A 597 21.11 -10.14 12.10
CA SER A 597 21.62 -8.76 12.22
C SER A 597 20.53 -7.73 12.57
N LEU A 598 19.26 -8.14 12.62
CA LEU A 598 18.11 -7.40 13.17
C LEU A 598 17.70 -7.90 14.58
N GLU A 599 18.45 -8.82 15.21
CA GLU A 599 18.19 -9.28 16.59
C GLU A 599 18.32 -8.17 17.64
N VAL A 600 18.85 -6.99 17.30
CA VAL A 600 18.92 -5.85 18.21
C VAL A 600 17.57 -5.15 18.36
N THR A 601 16.60 -5.31 17.47
CA THR A 601 15.34 -4.53 17.56
C THR A 601 14.18 -5.31 18.18
N VAL A 602 14.10 -6.62 17.97
CA VAL A 602 13.01 -7.46 18.52
C VAL A 602 13.34 -7.99 19.91
N SER A 603 14.60 -8.38 20.16
CA SER A 603 15.02 -8.81 21.50
C SER A 603 15.04 -7.63 22.47
N LEU A 604 15.37 -6.42 22.01
CA LEU A 604 15.27 -5.21 22.83
C LEU A 604 13.82 -4.83 23.10
N TYR A 605 12.87 -5.08 22.17
CA TYR A 605 11.45 -4.81 22.37
C TYR A 605 10.81 -5.77 23.38
N CYS A 606 11.15 -7.07 23.32
CA CYS A 606 10.67 -8.06 24.29
C CYS A 606 11.34 -7.90 25.66
N TRP A 607 12.60 -7.47 25.71
CA TRP A 607 13.32 -7.21 26.97
C TRP A 607 12.92 -5.87 27.61
N LEU A 608 12.65 -4.82 26.82
CA LEU A 608 12.11 -3.53 27.29
C LEU A 608 10.67 -3.64 27.81
N LEU A 609 9.85 -4.55 27.27
CA LEU A 609 8.45 -4.70 27.67
C LEU A 609 8.23 -5.54 28.94
N PHE A 610 9.17 -6.41 29.33
CA PHE A 610 8.96 -7.35 30.43
C PHE A 610 10.10 -7.40 31.47
N GLY A 611 11.06 -6.47 31.41
CA GLY A 611 12.32 -6.58 32.13
C GLY A 611 12.74 -5.42 33.05
N VAL A 612 11.86 -4.53 33.57
CA VAL A 612 12.18 -3.62 34.69
C VAL A 612 10.94 -3.31 35.53
N SER A 613 11.09 -3.33 36.86
CA SER A 613 10.10 -3.02 37.89
C SER A 613 9.19 -1.82 37.59
N THR A 614 7.92 -1.97 37.97
CA THR A 614 6.70 -1.16 37.75
C THR A 614 6.71 0.33 38.15
N GLY A 615 7.86 1.01 38.25
CA GLY A 615 7.96 2.42 38.64
C GLY A 615 8.33 3.43 37.54
N PHE A 616 8.93 2.99 36.42
CA PHE A 616 9.57 3.91 35.46
C PHE A 616 8.70 4.29 34.25
N LEU A 617 7.61 3.56 34.00
CA LEU A 617 6.75 3.74 32.81
C LEU A 617 6.01 5.08 32.80
N TYR A 618 5.77 5.69 33.95
CA TYR A 618 4.97 6.92 34.05
C TYR A 618 5.75 8.18 33.66
N GLN A 619 7.09 8.13 33.74
CA GLN A 619 7.95 9.30 33.52
C GLN A 619 8.44 9.41 32.07
N THR A 620 8.63 8.28 31.38
CA THR A 620 9.05 8.26 29.97
C THR A 620 7.92 8.66 29.01
N ILE A 621 6.66 8.50 29.44
CA ILE A 621 5.47 8.88 28.65
C ILE A 621 5.25 10.40 28.63
N SER A 622 5.81 11.18 29.57
CA SER A 622 5.62 12.64 29.58
C SER A 622 6.57 13.44 28.67
N GLU A 623 7.67 12.85 28.18
CA GLU A 623 8.75 13.60 27.50
C GLU A 623 8.91 13.32 26.00
N SER A 624 8.30 12.28 25.43
CA SER A 624 8.40 12.00 23.99
C SER A 624 7.29 12.71 23.19
N ARG A 625 7.53 13.96 22.77
CA ARG A 625 6.74 14.66 21.75
C ARG A 625 7.30 14.39 20.34
N SER A 626 6.93 13.25 19.73
CA SER A 626 6.97 13.13 18.26
C SER A 626 5.94 12.11 17.75
N LEU A 627 5.16 12.55 16.74
CA LEU A 627 4.09 11.80 16.09
C LEU A 627 4.68 10.74 15.14
N SER A 628 4.66 9.47 15.55
CA SER A 628 4.46 8.31 14.65
C SER A 628 4.11 7.01 15.38
N ALA A 629 3.95 7.02 16.71
CA ALA A 629 3.53 5.85 17.49
C ALA A 629 2.03 5.47 17.34
N VAL A 630 1.25 6.22 16.54
CA VAL A 630 -0.21 6.04 16.44
C VAL A 630 -0.62 4.96 15.42
N SER A 631 0.32 4.36 14.68
CA SER A 631 0.01 3.24 13.77
C SER A 631 0.28 1.85 14.39
N LEU A 632 0.76 1.78 15.63
CA LEU A 632 0.98 0.51 16.33
C LEU A 632 -0.26 0.04 17.10
N VAL A 633 -1.46 0.18 16.52
CA VAL A 633 -2.68 -0.46 17.06
C VAL A 633 -2.66 -1.93 16.61
N ILE A 634 -1.71 -2.68 17.17
CA ILE A 634 -1.54 -4.11 16.94
C ILE A 634 -2.69 -4.85 17.63
N HIS A 635 -3.21 -5.89 16.97
CA HIS A 635 -4.26 -6.77 17.47
C HIS A 635 -3.78 -7.49 18.74
N LEU A 636 -4.07 -6.92 19.92
CA LEU A 636 -3.61 -7.45 21.20
C LEU A 636 -4.13 -8.88 21.43
N THR A 637 -5.38 -9.18 21.05
CA THR A 637 -5.97 -10.52 21.26
C THR A 637 -5.30 -11.63 20.46
N PHE A 638 -4.88 -11.36 19.22
CA PHE A 638 -4.15 -12.36 18.42
C PHE A 638 -2.74 -12.60 18.97
N LEU A 639 -2.06 -11.55 19.43
CA LEU A 639 -0.77 -11.68 20.09
C LEU A 639 -0.87 -12.43 21.43
N LEU A 640 -1.92 -12.18 22.22
CA LEU A 640 -2.19 -12.90 23.47
C LEU A 640 -2.43 -14.39 23.20
N TYR A 641 -3.18 -14.72 22.14
CA TYR A 641 -3.36 -16.11 21.69
C TYR A 641 -2.07 -16.77 21.21
N ALA A 642 -1.26 -16.07 20.39
CA ALA A 642 0.03 -16.58 19.94
C ALA A 642 1.02 -16.76 21.10
N ALA A 643 1.04 -15.81 22.05
CA ALA A 643 1.85 -15.88 23.27
C ALA A 643 1.40 -17.03 24.18
N ALA A 644 0.09 -17.25 24.34
CA ALA A 644 -0.45 -18.37 25.09
C ALA A 644 -0.04 -19.73 24.48
N LYS A 645 -0.12 -19.87 23.14
CA LYS A 645 0.37 -21.08 22.45
C LYS A 645 1.87 -21.29 22.65
N MET A 646 2.66 -20.23 22.56
CA MET A 646 4.11 -20.30 22.77
C MET A 646 4.47 -20.62 24.23
N MET A 647 3.69 -20.12 25.18
CA MET A 647 3.84 -20.37 26.61
C MET A 647 3.62 -21.84 26.94
N VAL A 648 2.55 -22.45 26.41
CA VAL A 648 2.30 -23.91 26.54
C VAL A 648 3.38 -24.74 25.84
N PHE A 649 3.87 -24.28 24.67
CA PHE A 649 4.94 -24.97 23.94
C PHE A 649 6.28 -24.94 24.69
N LEU A 650 6.60 -23.84 25.37
CA LEU A 650 7.86 -23.67 26.12
C LEU A 650 7.81 -24.31 27.51
N ASP A 651 6.67 -24.27 28.18
CA ASP A 651 6.47 -24.84 29.51
C ASP A 651 5.04 -25.41 29.67
N PRO A 652 4.87 -26.73 29.55
CA PRO A 652 3.57 -27.40 29.75
C PRO A 652 2.96 -27.22 31.15
N SER A 653 3.72 -26.78 32.16
CA SER A 653 3.19 -26.51 33.50
C SER A 653 2.42 -25.17 33.61
N SER A 654 2.51 -24.32 32.57
CA SER A 654 1.89 -22.99 32.50
C SER A 654 0.51 -22.97 31.80
N GLU A 655 -0.06 -24.13 31.50
CA GLU A 655 -1.35 -24.32 30.78
C GLU A 655 -2.51 -23.49 31.34
N GLY A 656 -2.65 -23.40 32.68
CA GLY A 656 -3.72 -22.62 33.31
C GLY A 656 -3.62 -21.13 33.04
N MET A 657 -2.40 -20.57 33.11
CA MET A 657 -2.15 -19.15 32.87
C MET A 657 -2.28 -18.80 31.37
N ALA A 658 -1.85 -19.69 30.49
CA ALA A 658 -1.99 -19.53 29.05
C ALA A 658 -3.48 -19.49 28.61
N ALA A 659 -4.32 -20.32 29.21
CA ALA A 659 -5.76 -20.34 28.94
C ALA A 659 -6.49 -19.10 29.44
N GLU A 660 -6.19 -18.62 30.65
CA GLU A 660 -6.73 -17.35 31.15
C GLU A 660 -6.33 -16.18 30.23
N LEU A 661 -5.07 -16.15 29.78
CA LEU A 661 -4.57 -15.15 28.84
C LEU A 661 -5.33 -15.18 27.50
N ALA A 662 -5.51 -16.36 26.91
CA ALA A 662 -6.17 -16.55 25.61
C ALA A 662 -7.68 -16.29 25.65
N THR A 663 -8.33 -16.58 26.79
CA THR A 663 -9.77 -16.39 27.00
C THR A 663 -10.18 -15.00 27.48
N SER A 664 -9.20 -14.11 27.70
CA SER A 664 -9.48 -12.75 28.13
C SER A 664 -10.22 -11.93 27.05
N LEU A 665 -11.45 -11.52 27.35
CA LEU A 665 -12.34 -10.74 26.45
C LEU A 665 -12.53 -9.28 26.90
N ASN A 666 -11.57 -8.74 27.65
CA ASN A 666 -11.66 -7.42 28.27
C ASN A 666 -12.00 -6.31 27.26
N GLU A 667 -12.80 -5.33 27.68
CA GLU A 667 -13.31 -4.27 26.80
C GLU A 667 -12.22 -3.38 26.20
N SER A 668 -11.08 -3.29 26.88
CA SER A 668 -9.89 -2.55 26.45
C SER A 668 -9.09 -3.22 25.34
N LEU A 669 -9.32 -4.52 25.07
CA LEU A 669 -8.57 -5.28 24.06
C LEU A 669 -9.14 -5.05 22.65
N THR A 670 -8.28 -4.58 21.74
CA THR A 670 -8.57 -4.45 20.29
C THR A 670 -8.29 -5.77 19.57
N GLY A 671 -9.13 -6.13 18.60
CA GLY A 671 -9.01 -7.39 17.84
C GLY A 671 -9.91 -8.53 18.32
N ARG A 672 -10.93 -8.25 19.14
CA ARG A 672 -12.07 -9.15 19.38
C ARG A 672 -12.86 -9.24 18.07
N THR A 673 -12.47 -10.17 17.22
CA THR A 673 -13.16 -10.46 15.96
C THR A 673 -13.74 -11.85 16.07
N ILE A 674 -14.84 -12.12 15.36
CA ILE A 674 -15.42 -13.47 15.32
C ILE A 674 -14.33 -14.50 15.00
N LYS A 675 -13.44 -14.20 14.04
CA LYS A 675 -12.33 -15.08 13.64
C LYS A 675 -11.38 -15.41 14.79
N THR A 676 -10.88 -14.41 15.51
CA THR A 676 -9.95 -14.63 16.64
C THR A 676 -10.61 -15.36 17.80
N CYS A 677 -11.87 -15.04 18.12
CA CYS A 677 -12.62 -15.76 19.15
C CYS A 677 -12.92 -17.21 18.73
N THR A 678 -13.19 -17.47 17.45
CA THR A 678 -13.39 -18.83 16.93
C THR A 678 -12.08 -19.64 16.94
N GLU A 679 -10.94 -19.02 16.61
CA GLU A 679 -9.63 -19.66 16.67
C GLU A 679 -9.23 -20.04 18.11
N VAL A 680 -9.51 -19.18 19.10
CA VAL A 680 -9.33 -19.49 20.51
C VAL A 680 -10.26 -20.62 20.95
N LEU A 681 -11.54 -20.58 20.55
CA LEU A 681 -12.51 -21.63 20.87
C LEU A 681 -12.09 -22.99 20.28
N GLN A 682 -11.59 -23.01 19.05
CA GLN A 682 -11.11 -24.22 18.40
C GLN A 682 -9.82 -24.73 19.05
N ALA A 683 -8.91 -23.82 19.43
CA ALA A 683 -7.70 -24.18 20.17
C ALA A 683 -7.98 -24.81 21.54
N LEU A 684 -9.04 -24.37 22.22
CA LEU A 684 -9.53 -24.96 23.47
C LEU A 684 -10.18 -26.34 23.24
N ARG A 685 -10.88 -26.55 22.12
CA ARG A 685 -11.47 -27.86 21.75
C ARG A 685 -10.42 -28.90 21.39
N ASP A 686 -9.41 -28.48 20.63
CA ASP A 686 -8.39 -29.37 20.09
C ASP A 686 -7.24 -29.64 21.09
N GLY A 687 -7.34 -29.13 22.33
CA GLY A 687 -6.36 -29.32 23.40
C GLY A 687 -5.05 -28.57 23.23
N SER A 688 -4.95 -27.69 22.23
CA SER A 688 -3.71 -26.94 21.92
C SER A 688 -3.31 -25.86 22.94
N LEU A 689 -4.14 -25.64 23.95
CA LEU A 689 -3.90 -24.75 25.10
C LEU A 689 -3.87 -25.52 26.44
N GLY A 690 -3.78 -26.85 26.40
CA GLY A 690 -3.70 -27.73 27.58
C GLY A 690 -4.82 -28.78 27.65
N SER A 691 -4.63 -29.77 28.53
CA SER A 691 -5.41 -31.03 28.52
C SER A 691 -6.66 -31.08 29.42
N GLN A 692 -7.02 -29.99 30.12
CA GLN A 692 -8.13 -29.98 31.10
C GLN A 692 -9.01 -28.71 31.08
N GLN A 693 -9.73 -28.41 29.99
CA GLN A 693 -10.43 -27.11 29.86
C GLN A 693 -11.90 -27.16 29.38
N GLU A 694 -12.64 -28.25 29.61
CA GLU A 694 -14.08 -28.31 29.25
C GLU A 694 -14.93 -27.23 29.95
N LYS A 695 -14.63 -26.90 31.21
CA LYS A 695 -15.35 -25.84 31.95
C LYS A 695 -15.07 -24.44 31.42
N ILE A 696 -13.84 -24.17 30.98
CA ILE A 696 -13.43 -22.87 30.43
C ILE A 696 -14.00 -22.70 29.03
N LEU A 697 -14.05 -23.77 28.24
CA LEU A 697 -14.62 -23.80 26.90
C LEU A 697 -16.07 -23.29 26.86
N GLU A 698 -16.93 -23.82 27.73
CA GLU A 698 -18.36 -23.46 27.72
C GLU A 698 -18.59 -22.05 28.28
N SER A 699 -17.82 -21.65 29.30
CA SER A 699 -17.82 -20.28 29.82
C SER A 699 -17.39 -19.26 28.75
N TYR A 700 -16.31 -19.55 28.02
CA TYR A 700 -15.80 -18.68 26.97
C TYR A 700 -16.76 -18.60 25.78
N ARG A 701 -17.34 -19.73 25.36
CA ARG A 701 -18.39 -19.77 24.33
C ARG A 701 -19.60 -18.91 24.72
N ALA A 702 -20.08 -19.01 25.96
CA ALA A 702 -21.21 -18.21 26.44
C ALA A 702 -20.87 -16.70 26.43
N SER A 703 -19.66 -16.32 26.86
CA SER A 703 -19.19 -14.94 26.76
C SER A 703 -19.07 -14.47 25.30
N CYS A 704 -18.57 -15.31 24.39
CA CYS A 704 -18.53 -15.01 22.95
C CYS A 704 -19.92 -14.90 22.33
N HIS A 705 -20.89 -15.71 22.76
CA HIS A 705 -22.29 -15.63 22.32
C HIS A 705 -22.96 -14.34 22.81
N GLY A 706 -22.67 -13.90 24.04
CA GLY A 706 -23.13 -12.60 24.55
C GLY A 706 -22.61 -11.41 23.73
N ILE A 707 -21.42 -11.53 23.13
CA ILE A 707 -20.84 -10.51 22.24
C ILE A 707 -21.34 -10.67 20.79
N TYR A 708 -21.53 -11.90 20.32
CA TYR A 708 -21.95 -12.24 18.95
C TYR A 708 -23.12 -13.24 18.92
N PRO A 709 -24.37 -12.79 19.17
CA PRO A 709 -25.53 -13.68 19.28
C PRO A 709 -25.86 -14.48 18.01
N TYR A 710 -25.51 -13.93 16.83
CA TYR A 710 -25.84 -14.50 15.52
C TYR A 710 -24.68 -15.30 14.88
N ALA A 711 -23.54 -15.43 15.56
CA ALA A 711 -22.41 -16.20 15.03
C ALA A 711 -22.63 -17.71 15.28
N LEU A 712 -22.72 -18.48 14.19
CA LEU A 712 -22.94 -19.94 14.22
C LEU A 712 -21.93 -20.69 15.11
N ALA A 713 -20.70 -20.18 15.22
CA ALA A 713 -19.63 -20.80 16.00
C ALA A 713 -19.88 -20.81 17.53
N PHE A 714 -20.75 -19.92 18.04
CA PHE A 714 -20.95 -19.72 19.49
C PHE A 714 -22.38 -20.06 19.97
N MET A 715 -23.30 -20.46 19.08
CA MET A 715 -24.66 -20.86 19.48
C MET A 715 -24.68 -22.08 20.41
N PRO A 716 -25.61 -22.21 21.39
CA PRO A 716 -25.72 -23.37 22.30
C PRO A 716 -25.99 -24.72 21.59
N PRO A 717 -25.65 -25.87 22.21
CA PRO A 717 -25.80 -27.19 21.57
C PRO A 717 -27.26 -27.58 21.29
N SER A 718 -28.20 -27.04 22.06
CA SER A 718 -29.64 -27.30 21.94
C SER A 718 -30.27 -26.82 20.63
N TYR A 719 -29.53 -26.06 19.80
CA TYR A 719 -30.00 -25.59 18.50
C TYR A 719 -29.65 -26.54 17.33
N GLN A 720 -28.80 -27.55 17.55
CA GLN A 720 -28.37 -28.48 16.48
C GLN A 720 -29.38 -29.60 16.18
N ASP A 721 -30.40 -29.83 17.02
CA ASP A 721 -31.36 -30.92 16.84
C ASP A 721 -32.54 -30.61 15.91
N ASN A 722 -32.73 -29.35 15.48
CA ASN A 722 -33.85 -28.98 14.60
C ASN A 722 -33.52 -28.94 13.09
N SER A 723 -32.31 -29.32 12.68
CA SER A 723 -31.90 -29.32 11.25
C SER A 723 -31.56 -30.70 10.69
N ALA A 724 -31.80 -31.78 11.46
CA ALA A 724 -31.46 -33.15 11.09
C ALA A 724 -32.67 -34.04 10.76
N VAL A 725 -33.65 -33.54 9.97
CA VAL A 725 -34.66 -34.34 9.24
C VAL A 725 -35.00 -33.50 8.00
N THR A 726 -34.47 -33.70 6.80
CA THR A 726 -34.71 -34.81 5.87
C THR A 726 -33.60 -34.85 4.81
N THR A 727 -32.83 -35.94 4.75
CA THR A 727 -32.17 -36.35 3.52
C THR A 727 -32.49 -37.82 3.31
N ASN A 728 -33.44 -38.09 2.43
CA ASN A 728 -33.51 -39.30 1.62
C ASN A 728 -34.36 -38.95 0.41
N GLY A 729 -33.77 -39.12 -0.77
CA GLY A 729 -34.36 -38.74 -2.04
C GLY A 729 -35.50 -39.66 -2.48
N ASP A 730 -36.32 -39.18 -3.39
CA ASP A 730 -36.39 -39.74 -4.74
C ASP A 730 -37.29 -38.90 -5.66
N LEU A 731 -36.85 -38.81 -6.91
CA LEU A 731 -37.53 -38.71 -8.21
C LEU A 731 -38.89 -37.95 -8.35
N SER A 732 -38.93 -37.11 -9.38
CA SER A 732 -40.05 -36.29 -9.94
C SER A 732 -41.32 -37.10 -10.33
N PRO A 733 -42.41 -36.52 -10.89
CA PRO A 733 -42.63 -35.15 -11.39
C PRO A 733 -44.01 -34.51 -11.12
N CYS A 734 -44.08 -33.21 -11.47
CA CYS A 734 -45.21 -32.44 -12.01
C CYS A 734 -46.61 -32.47 -11.37
N ASP A 735 -47.17 -31.25 -11.33
CA ASP A 735 -48.53 -30.86 -11.70
C ASP A 735 -49.51 -30.40 -10.61
N HIS A 736 -49.96 -29.15 -10.81
CA HIS A 736 -51.25 -28.52 -10.44
C HIS A 736 -51.60 -28.51 -8.92
N GLU A 737 -52.18 -27.49 -8.29
CA GLU A 737 -52.90 -26.28 -8.66
C GLU A 737 -53.16 -25.50 -7.35
N ASP A 738 -53.56 -24.24 -7.48
CA ASP A 738 -54.42 -23.49 -6.54
C ASP A 738 -53.92 -23.00 -5.15
N MET A 739 -53.67 -21.68 -5.12
CA MET A 739 -54.07 -20.74 -4.05
C MET A 739 -55.58 -20.87 -3.69
N PRO A 740 -56.14 -20.21 -2.65
CA PRO A 740 -55.58 -19.42 -1.53
C PRO A 740 -56.25 -19.77 -0.16
N ASN A 741 -55.92 -18.98 0.86
CA ASN A 741 -56.81 -18.30 1.83
C ASN A 741 -56.50 -18.47 3.33
N GLU A 742 -56.41 -17.29 3.96
CA GLU A 742 -56.94 -16.91 5.30
C GLU A 742 -56.36 -17.67 6.49
N MET A 743 -55.60 -17.04 7.38
CA MET A 743 -55.98 -15.94 8.29
C MET A 743 -54.74 -15.24 8.84
#